data_AF-A0A7V7WIP2-F1
#
_entry.id   AF-A0A7V7WIP2-F1
#
_cell.length_a   1.000
_cell.length_b   1.000
_cell.length_c   1.000
_cell.angle_alpha   90.00
_cell.angle_beta   90.00
_cell.angle_gamma   90.00
#
_symmetry.space_group_name_H-M   'P 1'
#
loop_
_entity.id
_entity.type
_entity.pdbx_description
1 polymer ?
#
loop_
_entity_poly.entity_id
_entity_poly.type
_entity_poly.pdbx_seq_one_letter_code
_entity_poly.pdbx_strand_id
1 'polypeptide(L)'
;MNRHINAIAGRLSLRPPQRRSLEILDRITEIAPPGKSADVAAMLEVIRGEFPSVTDFERDFPSLCFALATGVGKTRLMGAFISYLHLAHGIDNFFVLAPNLTIYNKLITDFSDRNHPKYVFRGIAEFAIDAPSIITGDNYDQRDPLSGMLFGDVRINIFNISKINAELRGGRSGQRVPRIKRLSEYIGESYFDYLAGLPDLVMLMDESHRYRASAGIRAINELKPILGLELTATPFVETSRGALPFKNVIIDYPLGQAMKDGFVKEPAVVTRKNFNPAGMSLQAIERLKLEDGVRLHESVKVELETYARESDNPIVKPFLLVIARDTTHAGQLLALIQSGEFFEGRYRDKVIQVDSSKTGAEEEEMIGRLLKVEHTEEPTEIVIHVNMLKEGWDVTNLYTIVPLRAANARVLIEQSIGRGLRLPYGKRTGVTAVDRLNIVAHDKFQEIVTEANRPESAIHLQTLVLDTDDLGQKTATVVSQPQLATKLGLKPAQLTSSTTMAGQDTAPVFTRPEEQKVAQIAYEVIRKLENQPQTLPTVEYLKKPEIQAAIVKAVEEQHRPAQLELEGLSEQPDIAAVVAQTVELVTQQTIDIPRILVVPKGEVKSGFKPFLLNLDSLRYPAVSDELWIQHLRTNQLEIVSLGRGGIEEARLEDYVVSSLVDFDDISYDDHADLLYDLAGQTVQHFKGYLSEED
;
A
#
# COMPACT_ATOMS: atom_id res chain seq x y z
N MET A 1 21.90 19.28 -16.58
CA MET A 1 20.86 18.31 -16.16
C MET A 1 20.62 17.34 -17.31
N ASN A 2 20.92 16.05 -17.13
CA ASN A 2 20.93 15.06 -18.22
C ASN A 2 19.50 14.76 -18.73
N ARG A 3 19.30 14.81 -20.06
CA ARG A 3 18.03 14.54 -20.74
C ARG A 3 17.51 13.13 -20.45
N HIS A 4 18.39 12.13 -20.37
CA HIS A 4 18.03 10.74 -20.12
C HIS A 4 17.44 10.56 -18.72
N ILE A 5 18.02 11.21 -17.70
CA ILE A 5 17.49 11.16 -16.33
C ILE A 5 16.07 11.69 -16.28
N ASN A 6 15.82 12.88 -16.85
CA ASN A 6 14.48 13.47 -16.81
C ASN A 6 13.46 12.60 -17.56
N ALA A 7 13.84 12.03 -18.70
CA ALA A 7 12.97 11.14 -19.47
C ALA A 7 12.64 9.86 -18.69
N ILE A 8 13.65 9.18 -18.14
CA ILE A 8 13.48 7.92 -17.39
C ILE A 8 12.72 8.18 -16.08
N ALA A 9 13.08 9.22 -15.34
CA ALA A 9 12.43 9.58 -14.08
C ALA A 9 10.95 9.90 -14.26
N GLY A 10 10.61 10.64 -15.32
CA GLY A 10 9.21 10.94 -15.66
C GLY A 10 8.44 9.71 -16.14
N ARG A 11 9.01 8.92 -17.07
CA ARG A 11 8.34 7.74 -17.65
C ARG A 11 8.10 6.63 -16.64
N LEU A 12 9.05 6.40 -15.73
CA LEU A 12 8.94 5.39 -14.68
C LEU A 12 8.29 5.92 -13.39
N SER A 13 7.90 7.20 -13.35
CA SER A 13 7.37 7.88 -12.16
C SER A 13 8.24 7.65 -10.92
N LEU A 14 9.54 7.91 -11.05
CA LEU A 14 10.51 7.69 -9.97
C LEU A 14 10.25 8.65 -8.81
N ARG A 15 10.22 8.10 -7.59
CA ARG A 15 10.17 8.88 -6.35
C ARG A 15 11.47 9.67 -6.16
N PRO A 16 11.46 10.78 -5.41
CA PRO A 16 12.65 11.59 -5.12
C PRO A 16 13.93 10.79 -4.75
N PRO A 17 13.90 9.82 -3.82
CA PRO A 17 15.09 9.01 -3.52
C PRO A 17 15.56 8.15 -4.69
N GLN A 18 14.65 7.60 -5.51
CA GLN A 18 15.01 6.82 -6.70
C GLN A 18 15.62 7.70 -7.78
N ARG A 19 15.05 8.90 -7.99
CA ARG A 19 15.60 9.90 -8.91
C ARG A 19 17.00 10.34 -8.48
N ARG A 20 17.19 10.64 -7.20
CA ARG A 20 18.50 10.99 -6.64
C ARG A 20 19.52 9.87 -6.85
N SER A 21 19.13 8.61 -6.66
CA SER A 21 20.01 7.47 -6.96
C SER A 21 20.42 7.41 -8.44
N LEU A 22 19.52 7.75 -9.36
CA LEU A 22 19.81 7.80 -10.79
C LEU A 22 20.75 8.97 -11.15
N GLU A 23 20.55 10.14 -10.52
CA GLU A 23 21.43 11.31 -10.66
C GLU A 23 22.84 11.04 -10.09
N ILE A 24 22.93 10.27 -9.00
CA ILE A 24 24.20 9.80 -8.45
C ILE A 24 24.90 8.85 -9.43
N LEU A 25 24.17 7.91 -10.05
CA LEU A 25 24.74 7.02 -11.05
C LEU A 25 25.28 7.82 -12.25
N ASP A 26 24.56 8.82 -12.74
CA ASP A 26 25.01 9.73 -13.80
C ASP A 26 26.28 10.49 -13.43
N ARG A 27 26.34 10.98 -12.18
CA ARG A 27 27.54 11.67 -11.71
C ARG A 27 28.74 10.73 -11.66
N ILE A 28 28.54 9.48 -11.25
CA ILE A 28 29.61 8.47 -11.20
C ILE A 28 30.12 8.13 -12.58
N THR A 29 29.23 7.92 -13.56
CA THR A 29 29.66 7.60 -14.92
C THR A 29 30.38 8.76 -15.59
N GLU A 30 30.17 10.00 -15.13
CA GLU A 30 30.92 11.20 -15.56
C GLU A 30 32.32 11.29 -14.93
N ILE A 31 32.43 11.16 -13.60
CA ILE A 31 33.70 11.38 -12.88
C ILE A 31 34.61 10.15 -12.87
N ALA A 32 34.03 8.95 -12.92
CA ALA A 32 34.72 7.67 -12.91
C ALA A 32 34.03 6.72 -13.91
N PRO A 33 34.26 6.90 -15.22
CA PRO A 33 33.64 6.07 -16.25
C PRO A 33 33.99 4.58 -16.06
N PRO A 34 33.00 3.67 -16.01
CA PRO A 34 33.25 2.25 -15.81
C PRO A 34 33.86 1.61 -17.06
N GLY A 35 34.78 0.66 -16.87
CA GLY A 35 35.39 -0.10 -17.97
C GLY A 35 36.24 -1.27 -17.47
N LYS A 36 36.42 -2.30 -18.30
CA LYS A 36 37.16 -3.53 -17.93
C LYS A 36 38.62 -3.32 -17.52
N SER A 37 39.24 -2.24 -18.01
CA SER A 37 40.64 -1.89 -17.72
C SER A 37 40.78 -0.69 -16.79
N ALA A 38 39.68 -0.27 -16.14
CA ALA A 38 39.71 0.89 -15.25
C ALA A 38 40.52 0.60 -13.98
N ASP A 39 41.29 1.60 -13.52
CA ASP A 39 42.01 1.53 -12.26
C ASP A 39 41.02 1.71 -11.10
N VAL A 40 40.67 0.60 -10.45
CA VAL A 40 39.72 0.55 -9.35
C VAL A 40 40.15 1.44 -8.17
N ALA A 41 41.45 1.54 -7.88
CA ALA A 41 41.94 2.37 -6.79
C ALA A 41 41.80 3.86 -7.13
N ALA A 42 42.14 4.25 -8.37
CA ALA A 42 41.95 5.62 -8.83
C ALA A 42 40.46 6.01 -8.85
N MET A 43 39.57 5.12 -9.32
CA MET A 43 38.12 5.34 -9.28
C MET A 43 37.61 5.53 -7.85
N LEU A 44 38.10 4.73 -6.89
CA LEU A 44 37.73 4.85 -5.49
C LEU A 44 38.11 6.22 -4.93
N GLU A 45 39.31 6.72 -5.20
CA GLU A 45 39.74 8.03 -4.72
C GLU A 45 38.93 9.18 -5.35
N VAL A 46 38.61 9.11 -6.65
CA VAL A 46 37.76 10.11 -7.31
C VAL A 46 36.35 10.11 -6.71
N ILE A 47 35.73 8.94 -6.57
CA ILE A 47 34.38 8.82 -6.00
C ILE A 47 34.38 9.26 -4.54
N ARG A 48 35.37 8.86 -3.74
CA ARG A 48 35.48 9.28 -2.34
C ARG A 48 35.62 10.80 -2.18
N GLY A 49 36.24 11.47 -3.17
CA GLY A 49 36.36 12.93 -3.22
C GLY A 49 35.01 13.66 -3.22
N GLU A 50 33.98 13.10 -3.89
CA GLU A 50 32.62 13.66 -3.90
C GLU A 50 31.66 12.97 -2.90
N PHE A 51 31.91 11.69 -2.60
CA PHE A 51 31.10 10.85 -1.73
C PHE A 51 31.95 10.22 -0.62
N PRO A 52 32.26 10.96 0.46
CA PRO A 52 33.16 10.50 1.53
C PRO A 52 32.69 9.24 2.28
N SER A 53 31.40 8.90 2.19
CA SER A 53 30.84 7.67 2.76
C SER A 53 31.36 6.40 2.09
N VAL A 54 31.86 6.50 0.86
CA VAL A 54 32.45 5.38 0.10
C VAL A 54 33.94 5.28 0.46
N THR A 55 34.24 4.45 1.47
CA THR A 55 35.60 4.22 1.96
C THR A 55 36.29 3.02 1.31
N ASP A 56 35.55 2.04 0.82
CA ASP A 56 36.06 0.83 0.17
C ASP A 56 34.94 0.25 -0.71
N PHE A 57 35.23 -0.30 -1.89
CA PHE A 57 34.21 -0.96 -2.72
C PHE A 57 33.82 -2.36 -2.21
N GLU A 58 34.64 -2.94 -1.33
CA GLU A 58 34.48 -4.26 -0.71
C GLU A 58 34.43 -5.41 -1.73
N ARG A 59 34.95 -5.13 -2.93
CA ARG A 59 34.98 -5.98 -4.12
C ARG A 59 36.25 -5.69 -4.92
N ASP A 60 36.62 -6.64 -5.78
CA ASP A 60 37.76 -6.50 -6.70
C ASP A 60 37.43 -5.65 -7.95
N PHE A 61 36.26 -5.03 -7.97
CA PHE A 61 35.74 -4.17 -9.04
C PHE A 61 34.93 -3.02 -8.41
N PRO A 62 34.67 -1.91 -9.13
CA PRO A 62 33.89 -0.79 -8.61
C PRO A 62 32.48 -1.25 -8.23
N SER A 63 32.12 -1.17 -6.95
CA SER A 63 30.81 -1.61 -6.44
C SER A 63 30.25 -0.60 -5.45
N LEU A 64 29.01 -0.17 -5.65
CA LEU A 64 28.39 0.91 -4.91
C LEU A 64 27.03 0.47 -4.36
N CYS A 65 26.77 0.80 -3.09
CA CYS A 65 25.55 0.44 -2.40
C CYS A 65 24.58 1.61 -2.29
N PHE A 66 23.40 1.40 -2.87
CA PHE A 66 22.22 2.25 -2.75
C PHE A 66 21.33 1.69 -1.65
N ALA A 67 21.52 2.22 -0.43
CA ALA A 67 20.72 1.84 0.72
C ALA A 67 19.39 2.59 0.69
N LEU A 68 18.30 1.88 0.41
CA LEU A 68 16.95 2.43 0.27
C LEU A 68 15.98 1.63 1.13
N ALA A 69 15.21 2.34 1.95
CA ALA A 69 14.17 1.75 2.77
C ALA A 69 13.22 0.83 1.97
N THR A 70 12.74 -0.22 2.64
CA THR A 70 11.76 -1.14 2.06
C THR A 70 10.47 -0.39 1.69
N GLY A 71 9.88 -0.73 0.54
CA GLY A 71 8.68 -0.05 0.04
C GLY A 71 8.95 1.19 -0.82
N VAL A 72 10.20 1.67 -0.90
CA VAL A 72 10.58 2.81 -1.77
C VAL A 72 10.65 2.44 -3.25
N GLY A 73 10.82 1.15 -3.57
CA GLY A 73 10.79 0.61 -4.94
C GLY A 73 12.15 0.28 -5.54
N LYS A 74 12.97 -0.51 -4.84
CA LYS A 74 14.32 -0.94 -5.29
C LYS A 74 14.30 -1.63 -6.66
N THR A 75 13.35 -2.53 -6.91
CA THR A 75 13.21 -3.23 -8.20
C THR A 75 12.95 -2.27 -9.36
N ARG A 76 12.15 -1.21 -9.15
CA ARG A 76 11.94 -0.17 -10.17
C ARG A 76 13.20 0.65 -10.42
N LEU A 77 13.99 0.91 -9.38
CA LEU A 77 15.28 1.59 -9.53
C LEU A 77 16.28 0.75 -10.35
N MET A 78 16.28 -0.58 -10.21
CA MET A 78 17.09 -1.46 -11.07
C MET A 78 16.74 -1.31 -12.55
N GLY A 79 15.45 -1.28 -12.87
CA GLY A 79 14.97 -0.99 -14.24
C GLY A 79 15.42 0.38 -14.74
N ALA A 80 15.39 1.40 -13.87
CA ALA A 80 15.88 2.74 -14.20
C ALA A 80 17.39 2.77 -14.46
N PHE A 81 18.20 2.07 -13.66
CA PHE A 81 19.65 1.95 -13.88
C PHE A 81 19.97 1.28 -15.21
N ILE A 82 19.32 0.15 -15.52
CA ILE A 82 19.49 -0.56 -16.78
C ILE A 82 19.10 0.34 -17.96
N SER A 83 17.94 1.00 -17.88
CA SER A 83 17.48 1.93 -18.92
C SER A 83 18.47 3.07 -19.13
N TYR A 84 19.01 3.64 -18.06
CA TYR A 84 19.95 4.75 -18.14
C TYR A 84 21.30 4.32 -18.74
N LEU A 85 21.87 3.21 -18.27
CA LEU A 85 23.16 2.72 -18.74
C LEU A 85 23.10 2.31 -20.23
N HIS A 86 21.99 1.71 -20.67
CA HIS A 86 21.75 1.44 -22.09
C HIS A 86 21.61 2.74 -22.89
N LEU A 87 20.67 3.62 -22.52
CA LEU A 87 20.33 4.79 -23.33
C LEU A 87 21.41 5.89 -23.36
N ALA A 88 22.19 6.04 -22.28
CA ALA A 88 23.20 7.08 -22.17
C ALA A 88 24.63 6.58 -22.50
N HIS A 89 24.90 5.29 -22.28
CA HIS A 89 26.26 4.74 -22.41
C HIS A 89 26.39 3.52 -23.33
N GLY A 90 25.29 3.00 -23.89
CA GLY A 90 25.31 1.83 -24.78
C GLY A 90 25.76 0.54 -24.07
N ILE A 91 25.50 0.44 -22.77
CA ILE A 91 25.77 -0.77 -21.98
C ILE A 91 24.56 -1.70 -22.10
N ASP A 92 24.80 -2.91 -22.60
CA ASP A 92 23.73 -3.84 -22.98
C ASP A 92 23.74 -5.12 -22.14
N ASN A 93 24.82 -5.42 -21.43
CA ASN A 93 24.97 -6.68 -20.71
C ASN A 93 24.83 -6.51 -19.19
N PHE A 94 23.77 -7.10 -18.62
CA PHE A 94 23.43 -7.00 -17.20
C PHE A 94 23.35 -8.36 -16.53
N PHE A 95 23.82 -8.44 -15.29
CA PHE A 95 23.74 -9.62 -14.42
C PHE A 95 23.04 -9.27 -13.11
N VAL A 96 21.83 -9.77 -12.93
CA VAL A 96 20.98 -9.54 -11.76
C VAL A 96 21.06 -10.73 -10.81
N LEU A 97 21.53 -10.49 -9.59
CA LEU A 97 21.65 -11.50 -8.55
C LEU A 97 20.50 -11.39 -7.52
N ALA A 98 19.83 -12.52 -7.30
CA ALA A 98 18.79 -12.70 -6.30
C ALA A 98 19.28 -13.58 -5.12
N PRO A 99 18.84 -13.31 -3.89
CA PRO A 99 19.35 -14.01 -2.70
C PRO A 99 18.67 -15.36 -2.47
N ASN A 100 17.39 -15.47 -2.82
CA ASN A 100 16.53 -16.63 -2.58
C ASN A 100 15.58 -16.88 -3.75
N LEU A 101 14.88 -18.01 -3.74
CA LEU A 101 14.02 -18.43 -4.85
C LEU A 101 12.79 -17.53 -5.04
N THR A 102 12.22 -17.02 -3.95
CA THR A 102 11.06 -16.13 -3.99
C THR A 102 11.38 -14.81 -4.70
N ILE A 103 12.49 -14.17 -4.34
CA ILE A 103 12.95 -12.94 -4.99
C ILE A 103 13.38 -13.23 -6.44
N TYR A 104 14.02 -14.37 -6.69
CA TYR A 104 14.41 -14.79 -8.04
C TYR A 104 13.20 -14.91 -8.98
N ASN A 105 12.15 -15.63 -8.59
CA ASN A 105 10.94 -15.77 -9.40
C ASN A 105 10.24 -14.42 -9.60
N LYS A 106 10.15 -13.62 -8.54
CA LYS A 106 9.59 -12.27 -8.61
C LYS A 106 10.34 -11.39 -9.63
N LEU A 107 11.68 -11.37 -9.57
CA LEU A 107 12.50 -10.61 -10.51
C LEU A 107 12.31 -11.10 -11.95
N ILE A 108 12.18 -12.41 -12.19
CA ILE A 108 11.87 -12.92 -13.53
C ILE A 108 10.54 -12.35 -14.01
N THR A 109 9.47 -12.42 -13.21
CA THR A 109 8.16 -11.87 -13.58
C THR A 109 8.23 -10.37 -13.84
N ASP A 110 8.84 -9.60 -12.93
CA ASP A 110 8.93 -8.14 -13.01
C ASP A 110 9.75 -7.68 -14.23
N PHE A 111 10.71 -8.49 -14.70
CA PHE A 111 11.54 -8.18 -15.87
C PHE A 111 11.06 -8.78 -17.20
N SER A 112 10.21 -9.82 -17.20
CA SER A 112 9.80 -10.52 -18.44
C SER A 112 8.33 -10.30 -18.84
N ASP A 113 7.42 -10.15 -17.87
CA ASP A 113 5.99 -10.05 -18.17
C ASP A 113 5.55 -8.58 -18.37
N ARG A 114 5.33 -8.21 -19.64
CA ARG A 114 4.91 -6.85 -20.03
C ARG A 114 3.49 -6.49 -19.59
N ASN A 115 2.63 -7.48 -19.35
CA ASN A 115 1.26 -7.28 -18.90
C ASN A 115 1.19 -7.19 -17.38
N HIS A 116 2.26 -7.60 -16.68
CA HIS A 116 2.31 -7.51 -15.24
C HIS A 116 2.30 -6.04 -14.78
N PRO A 117 1.45 -5.65 -13.81
CA PRO A 117 1.38 -4.27 -13.33
C PRO A 117 2.71 -3.71 -12.82
N LYS A 118 3.62 -4.59 -12.36
CA LYS A 118 4.94 -4.24 -11.81
C LYS A 118 6.09 -4.37 -12.83
N TYR A 119 5.79 -4.55 -14.13
CA TYR A 119 6.81 -4.60 -15.17
C TYR A 119 7.79 -3.42 -15.08
N VAL A 120 9.09 -3.70 -14.96
CA VAL A 120 10.11 -2.69 -14.58
C VAL A 120 10.41 -1.66 -15.66
N PHE A 121 10.14 -1.98 -16.93
CA PHE A 121 10.40 -1.11 -18.09
C PHE A 121 9.14 -0.41 -18.61
N ARG A 122 8.03 -0.49 -17.87
CA ARG A 122 6.75 0.11 -18.28
C ARG A 122 6.91 1.61 -18.51
N GLY A 123 6.73 2.06 -19.75
CA GLY A 123 6.84 3.47 -20.15
C GLY A 123 8.14 3.84 -20.87
N ILE A 124 9.13 2.93 -20.95
CA ILE A 124 10.33 3.13 -21.78
C ILE A 124 10.02 2.72 -23.22
N ALA A 125 10.01 3.68 -24.14
CA ALA A 125 9.57 3.46 -25.52
C ALA A 125 10.49 2.51 -26.29
N GLU A 126 11.79 2.61 -26.03
CA GLU A 126 12.85 1.82 -26.65
C GLU A 126 12.65 0.32 -26.34
N PHE A 127 12.33 -0.01 -25.08
CA PHE A 127 12.03 -1.38 -24.65
C PHE A 127 10.62 -1.86 -25.01
N ALA A 128 9.74 -0.98 -25.48
CA ALA A 128 8.45 -1.39 -26.05
C ALA A 128 8.63 -1.99 -27.45
N ILE A 129 9.60 -1.46 -28.21
CA ILE A 129 9.98 -1.92 -29.55
C ILE A 129 10.92 -3.13 -29.41
N ASP A 130 12.07 -2.92 -28.76
CA ASP A 130 13.14 -3.91 -28.61
C ASP A 130 13.27 -4.30 -27.14
N ALA A 131 12.49 -5.31 -26.73
CA ALA A 131 12.48 -5.69 -25.33
C ALA A 131 13.76 -6.44 -24.92
N PRO A 132 14.26 -6.23 -23.69
CA PRO A 132 15.42 -6.94 -23.20
C PRO A 132 15.24 -8.46 -23.21
N SER A 133 16.29 -9.17 -23.63
CA SER A 133 16.35 -10.63 -23.57
C SER A 133 16.64 -11.08 -22.14
N ILE A 134 15.66 -11.77 -21.54
CA ILE A 134 15.78 -12.30 -20.17
C ILE A 134 16.34 -13.72 -20.21
N ILE A 135 17.52 -13.91 -19.63
CA ILE A 135 18.21 -15.20 -19.49
C ILE A 135 18.25 -15.54 -18.01
N THR A 136 17.89 -16.77 -17.65
CA THR A 136 17.76 -17.21 -16.27
C THR A 136 18.68 -18.39 -15.99
N GLY A 137 18.92 -18.69 -14.71
CA GLY A 137 19.66 -19.88 -14.30
C GLY A 137 19.03 -21.21 -14.73
N ASP A 138 17.81 -21.19 -15.27
CA ASP A 138 17.06 -22.37 -15.70
C ASP A 138 17.01 -22.54 -17.24
N ASN A 139 17.39 -21.52 -18.03
CA ASN A 139 17.30 -21.55 -19.50
C ASN A 139 18.58 -21.11 -20.24
N TYR A 140 19.65 -20.78 -19.52
CA TYR A 140 20.90 -20.27 -20.11
C TYR A 140 21.62 -21.28 -21.02
N ASP A 141 21.33 -22.58 -20.86
CA ASP A 141 21.91 -23.69 -21.62
C ASP A 141 21.13 -24.02 -22.90
N GLN A 142 19.93 -23.47 -23.06
CA GLN A 142 19.02 -23.73 -24.19
C GLN A 142 19.01 -22.62 -25.23
N ARG A 143 19.72 -21.51 -24.97
CA ARG A 143 19.78 -20.36 -25.86
C ARG A 143 21.19 -20.16 -26.39
N ASP A 144 21.30 -19.97 -27.70
CA ASP A 144 22.52 -19.45 -28.30
C ASP A 144 22.67 -17.95 -27.96
N PRO A 145 23.66 -17.55 -27.13
CA PRO A 145 23.87 -16.15 -26.78
C PRO A 145 24.25 -15.28 -27.99
N LEU A 146 24.74 -15.89 -29.07
CA LEU A 146 25.21 -15.22 -30.28
C LEU A 146 24.07 -14.95 -31.29
N SER A 147 22.94 -15.66 -31.17
CA SER A 147 21.81 -15.56 -32.11
C SER A 147 21.12 -14.17 -32.15
N GLY A 148 21.38 -13.32 -31.15
CA GLY A 148 20.90 -11.93 -31.05
C GLY A 148 22.02 -10.89 -31.03
N MET A 149 23.19 -11.16 -31.65
CA MET A 149 24.27 -10.16 -31.76
C MET A 149 24.11 -9.18 -32.94
N LEU A 150 23.24 -9.49 -33.91
CA LEU A 150 23.08 -8.69 -35.14
C LEU A 150 22.21 -7.44 -34.95
N PHE A 151 21.44 -7.36 -33.85
CA PHE A 151 20.64 -6.20 -33.44
C PHE A 151 20.91 -6.02 -31.93
N GLY A 152 21.27 -4.80 -31.50
CA GLY A 152 21.78 -4.52 -30.14
C GLY A 152 20.75 -4.73 -29.03
N ASP A 153 20.48 -6.00 -28.71
CA ASP A 153 19.49 -6.40 -27.71
C ASP A 153 20.11 -6.33 -26.31
N VAL A 154 19.50 -5.56 -25.42
CA VAL A 154 19.83 -5.56 -23.99
C VAL A 154 19.63 -6.96 -23.41
N ARG A 155 20.64 -7.52 -22.75
CA ARG A 155 20.63 -8.85 -22.15
C ARG A 155 20.64 -8.76 -20.63
N ILE A 156 19.65 -9.39 -20.00
CA ILE A 156 19.50 -9.38 -18.55
C ILE A 156 19.56 -10.82 -18.04
N ASN A 157 20.64 -11.13 -17.34
CA ASN A 157 20.94 -12.44 -16.77
C ASN A 157 20.49 -12.49 -15.31
N ILE A 158 19.39 -13.17 -15.00
CA ILE A 158 18.85 -13.27 -13.64
C ILE A 158 19.26 -14.61 -13.03
N PHE A 159 20.01 -14.58 -11.93
CA PHE A 159 20.54 -15.78 -11.26
C PHE A 159 20.27 -15.76 -9.75
N ASN A 160 20.14 -16.95 -9.17
CA ASN A 160 19.94 -17.14 -7.73
C ASN A 160 21.21 -17.64 -7.04
N ILE A 161 21.73 -16.89 -6.07
CA ILE A 161 22.95 -17.26 -5.34
C ILE A 161 22.80 -18.55 -4.54
N SER A 162 21.60 -18.84 -4.03
CA SER A 162 21.34 -20.02 -3.21
C SER A 162 21.45 -21.30 -4.02
N LYS A 163 21.05 -21.28 -5.31
CA LYS A 163 21.27 -22.40 -6.25
C LYS A 163 22.78 -22.61 -6.46
N ILE A 164 23.53 -21.55 -6.72
CA ILE A 164 25.00 -21.59 -6.91
C ILE A 164 25.70 -22.13 -5.64
N ASN A 165 25.31 -21.67 -4.46
CA ASN A 165 25.83 -22.15 -3.17
C ASN A 165 25.47 -23.61 -2.88
N ALA A 166 24.28 -24.07 -3.25
CA ALA A 166 23.87 -25.46 -3.07
C ALA A 166 24.68 -26.40 -3.98
N GLU A 167 24.95 -25.99 -5.22
CA GLU A 167 25.80 -26.74 -6.15
C GLU A 167 27.24 -26.89 -5.64
N LEU A 168 27.78 -25.84 -5.00
CA LEU A 168 29.09 -25.88 -4.35
C LEU A 168 29.13 -26.83 -3.13
N ARG A 169 27.98 -27.09 -2.48
CA ARG A 169 27.89 -27.92 -1.26
C ARG A 169 27.48 -29.38 -1.50
N GLY A 170 26.68 -29.66 -2.53
CA GLY A 170 26.04 -30.97 -2.76
C GLY A 170 26.87 -32.05 -3.45
N GLY A 171 28.13 -31.79 -3.81
CA GLY A 171 29.02 -32.77 -4.42
C GLY A 171 29.83 -33.53 -3.37
N ARG A 172 29.73 -34.88 -3.33
CA ARG A 172 30.71 -35.69 -2.60
C ARG A 172 32.10 -35.47 -3.23
N SER A 173 33.06 -35.02 -2.41
CA SER A 173 34.47 -34.68 -2.70
C SER A 173 34.73 -33.31 -3.39
N GLY A 174 35.66 -32.54 -2.81
CA GLY A 174 35.92 -31.10 -2.98
C GLY A 174 36.41 -30.59 -4.34
N GLN A 175 35.89 -31.09 -5.46
CA GLN A 175 36.23 -30.61 -6.81
C GLN A 175 35.00 -30.58 -7.74
N ARG A 176 34.00 -29.72 -7.50
CA ARG A 176 33.03 -29.39 -8.55
C ARG A 176 32.81 -27.89 -8.67
N VAL A 177 33.00 -27.42 -9.90
CA VAL A 177 32.75 -26.06 -10.36
C VAL A 177 31.22 -25.90 -10.60
N PRO A 178 30.61 -24.75 -10.24
CA PRO A 178 29.19 -24.47 -10.50
C PRO A 178 28.76 -24.78 -11.94
N ARG A 179 27.49 -25.13 -12.20
CA ARG A 179 27.01 -25.49 -13.55
C ARG A 179 27.25 -24.40 -14.59
N ILE A 180 27.15 -23.13 -14.19
CA ILE A 180 27.46 -21.98 -15.04
C ILE A 180 28.93 -21.93 -15.50
N LYS A 181 29.85 -22.54 -14.74
CA LYS A 181 31.28 -22.67 -15.05
C LYS A 181 31.63 -23.99 -15.74
N ARG A 182 30.62 -24.77 -16.17
CA ARG A 182 30.84 -25.96 -17.01
C ARG A 182 30.79 -25.58 -18.48
N LEU A 183 31.50 -26.33 -19.30
CA LEU A 183 31.52 -26.14 -20.75
C LEU A 183 30.11 -26.22 -21.33
N SER A 184 29.71 -25.20 -22.09
CA SER A 184 28.45 -25.18 -22.84
C SER A 184 28.71 -25.70 -24.25
N GLU A 185 27.90 -26.64 -24.72
CA GLU A 185 28.00 -27.20 -26.08
C GLU A 185 27.70 -26.13 -27.16
N TYR A 186 26.86 -25.15 -26.84
CA TYR A 186 26.47 -24.08 -27.78
C TYR A 186 27.51 -22.96 -27.91
N ILE A 187 28.31 -22.72 -26.86
CA ILE A 187 29.22 -21.56 -26.77
C ILE A 187 30.67 -21.98 -26.97
N GLY A 188 31.01 -23.25 -26.70
CA GLY A 188 32.39 -23.78 -26.78
C GLY A 188 33.26 -23.45 -25.55
N GLU A 189 32.79 -22.56 -24.67
CA GLU A 189 33.35 -22.25 -23.36
C GLU A 189 32.27 -22.30 -22.26
N SER A 190 32.61 -22.03 -21.00
CA SER A 190 31.58 -21.97 -19.95
C SER A 190 30.77 -20.68 -20.04
N TYR A 191 29.48 -20.73 -19.67
CA TYR A 191 28.63 -19.52 -19.67
C TYR A 191 29.18 -18.42 -18.75
N PHE A 192 29.87 -18.82 -17.68
CA PHE A 192 30.57 -17.91 -16.79
C PHE A 192 31.74 -17.20 -17.48
N ASP A 193 32.56 -17.93 -18.24
CA ASP A 193 33.71 -17.36 -18.95
C ASP A 193 33.23 -16.40 -20.05
N TYR A 194 32.16 -16.78 -20.76
CA TYR A 194 31.46 -15.89 -21.69
C TYR A 194 31.06 -14.58 -21.01
N LEU A 195 30.33 -14.64 -19.88
CA LEU A 195 29.92 -13.45 -19.14
C LEU A 195 31.13 -12.63 -18.65
N ALA A 196 32.18 -13.29 -18.15
CA ALA A 196 33.39 -12.64 -17.67
C ALA A 196 34.17 -11.93 -18.80
N GLY A 197 34.08 -12.45 -20.03
CA GLY A 197 34.67 -11.88 -21.24
C GLY A 197 33.93 -10.67 -21.82
N LEU A 198 32.66 -10.44 -21.44
CA LEU A 198 31.86 -9.33 -21.96
C LEU A 198 32.47 -7.96 -21.57
N PRO A 199 32.64 -7.02 -22.51
CA PRO A 199 33.37 -5.77 -22.28
C PRO A 199 32.64 -4.77 -21.36
N ASP A 200 31.32 -4.92 -21.21
CA ASP A 200 30.42 -3.94 -20.61
C ASP A 200 29.53 -4.53 -19.50
N LEU A 201 29.84 -5.73 -18.98
CA LEU A 201 29.01 -6.40 -17.99
C LEU A 201 28.80 -5.56 -16.72
N VAL A 202 27.55 -5.23 -16.40
CA VAL A 202 27.15 -4.58 -15.14
C VAL A 202 26.40 -5.55 -14.23
N MET A 203 26.77 -5.57 -12.95
CA MET A 203 26.14 -6.43 -11.95
C MET A 203 25.17 -5.65 -11.09
N LEU A 204 23.93 -6.14 -10.92
CA LEU A 204 22.95 -5.62 -9.99
C LEU A 204 22.65 -6.66 -8.90
N MET A 205 22.66 -6.25 -7.64
CA MET A 205 22.51 -7.14 -6.49
C MET A 205 21.34 -6.68 -5.62
N ASP A 206 20.23 -7.42 -5.60
CA ASP A 206 19.10 -7.13 -4.70
C ASP A 206 19.30 -7.77 -3.33
N GLU A 207 18.94 -7.06 -2.26
CA GLU A 207 19.22 -7.44 -0.86
C GLU A 207 20.70 -7.79 -0.60
N SER A 208 21.59 -6.85 -0.95
CA SER A 208 23.04 -7.09 -0.98
C SER A 208 23.68 -7.55 0.34
N HIS A 209 23.07 -7.26 1.48
CA HIS A 209 23.48 -7.76 2.81
C HIS A 209 23.54 -9.27 2.93
N ARG A 210 22.80 -10.00 2.07
CA ARG A 210 22.85 -11.47 2.03
C ARG A 210 24.12 -12.02 1.39
N TYR A 211 24.84 -11.24 0.60
CA TYR A 211 25.94 -11.77 -0.22
C TYR A 211 27.32 -11.70 0.42
N ARG A 212 27.55 -10.74 1.33
CA ARG A 212 28.90 -10.34 1.81
C ARG A 212 29.73 -11.46 2.48
N ALA A 213 29.10 -12.47 3.06
CA ALA A 213 29.79 -13.59 3.73
C ALA A 213 29.62 -14.96 3.04
N SER A 214 29.01 -15.02 1.86
CA SER A 214 28.68 -16.29 1.20
C SER A 214 29.81 -16.82 0.30
N ALA A 215 30.04 -18.13 0.25
CA ALA A 215 31.05 -18.72 -0.63
C ALA A 215 30.76 -18.45 -2.12
N GLY A 216 29.49 -18.40 -2.51
CA GLY A 216 29.06 -18.11 -3.88
C GLY A 216 29.40 -16.72 -4.36
N ILE A 217 29.55 -15.73 -3.48
CA ILE A 217 29.92 -14.39 -3.93
C ILE A 217 31.39 -14.33 -4.38
N ARG A 218 32.27 -15.11 -3.76
CA ARG A 218 33.65 -15.25 -4.25
C ARG A 218 33.68 -15.83 -5.66
N ALA A 219 32.85 -16.84 -5.91
CA ALA A 219 32.75 -17.46 -7.22
C ALA A 219 32.21 -16.50 -8.30
N ILE A 220 31.41 -15.51 -7.92
CA ILE A 220 30.80 -14.50 -8.80
C ILE A 220 31.67 -13.25 -8.96
N ASN A 221 32.49 -12.89 -7.95
CA ASN A 221 33.46 -11.79 -8.06
C ASN A 221 34.43 -11.99 -9.23
N GLU A 222 34.72 -13.23 -9.60
CA GLU A 222 35.54 -13.59 -10.76
C GLU A 222 34.96 -13.12 -12.11
N LEU A 223 33.66 -12.75 -12.19
CA LEU A 223 33.08 -12.15 -13.40
C LEU A 223 33.71 -10.80 -13.76
N LYS A 224 34.28 -10.11 -12.75
CA LYS A 224 34.90 -8.78 -12.89
C LYS A 224 34.04 -7.82 -13.73
N PRO A 225 32.78 -7.56 -13.33
CA PRO A 225 31.93 -6.60 -14.04
C PRO A 225 32.56 -5.20 -14.03
N ILE A 226 32.22 -4.36 -15.00
CA ILE A 226 32.72 -2.99 -15.07
C ILE A 226 32.15 -2.10 -13.95
N LEU A 227 31.00 -2.49 -13.39
CA LEU A 227 30.31 -1.80 -12.31
C LEU A 227 29.39 -2.75 -11.54
N GLY A 228 29.37 -2.65 -10.22
CA GLY A 228 28.42 -3.28 -9.31
C GLY A 228 27.46 -2.27 -8.69
N LEU A 229 26.16 -2.55 -8.78
CA LEU A 229 25.08 -1.77 -8.20
C LEU A 229 24.38 -2.62 -7.13
N GLU A 230 24.67 -2.34 -5.87
CA GLU A 230 24.08 -3.02 -4.72
C GLU A 230 22.83 -2.26 -4.26
N LEU A 231 21.71 -2.97 -4.06
CA LEU A 231 20.49 -2.41 -3.50
C LEU A 231 20.12 -3.16 -2.23
N THR A 232 19.89 -2.43 -1.13
CA THR A 232 19.39 -3.05 0.11
C THR A 232 18.70 -2.03 1.00
N ALA A 233 17.88 -2.51 1.94
CA ALA A 233 17.33 -1.65 3.00
C ALA A 233 18.20 -1.65 4.27
N THR A 234 19.13 -2.60 4.40
CA THR A 234 19.95 -2.81 5.60
C THR A 234 21.42 -2.90 5.19
N PRO A 235 22.14 -1.76 5.12
CA PRO A 235 23.52 -1.70 4.63
C PRO A 235 24.54 -2.16 5.70
N PHE A 236 24.28 -3.29 6.34
CA PHE A 236 25.16 -3.89 7.34
C PHE A 236 25.01 -5.42 7.35
N VAL A 237 26.03 -6.11 7.87
CA VAL A 237 26.00 -7.55 8.13
C VAL A 237 25.95 -7.79 9.62
N GLU A 238 25.00 -8.62 10.09
CA GLU A 238 24.98 -9.06 11.48
C GLU A 238 26.10 -10.07 11.74
N THR A 239 26.95 -9.78 12.72
CA THR A 239 27.97 -10.70 13.21
C THR A 239 27.72 -11.03 14.68
N SER A 240 28.38 -12.07 15.20
CA SER A 240 28.33 -12.41 16.63
C SER A 240 28.84 -11.30 17.56
N ARG A 241 29.57 -10.30 17.01
CA ARG A 241 30.08 -9.14 17.75
C ARG A 241 29.30 -7.85 17.49
N GLY A 242 28.22 -7.90 16.71
CA GLY A 242 27.40 -6.75 16.34
C GLY A 242 27.27 -6.54 14.83
N ALA A 243 26.57 -5.47 14.45
CA ALA A 243 26.36 -5.10 13.05
C ALA A 243 27.63 -4.43 12.47
N LEU A 244 28.14 -4.97 11.36
CA LEU A 244 29.23 -4.38 10.59
C LEU A 244 28.66 -3.60 9.40
N PRO A 245 28.75 -2.25 9.37
CA PRO A 245 28.22 -1.45 8.27
C PRO A 245 29.04 -1.65 6.99
N PHE A 246 28.40 -1.42 5.85
CA PHE A 246 29.08 -1.40 4.56
C PHE A 246 29.93 -0.13 4.42
N LYS A 247 31.02 -0.26 3.69
CA LYS A 247 31.97 0.79 3.38
C LYS A 247 31.74 1.42 2.01
N ASN A 248 30.91 0.81 1.16
CA ASN A 248 30.60 1.29 -0.18
C ASN A 248 29.22 1.97 -0.32
N VAL A 249 28.61 2.42 0.79
CA VAL A 249 27.31 3.08 0.75
C VAL A 249 27.45 4.46 0.15
N ILE A 250 26.83 4.69 -1.02
CA ILE A 250 26.87 5.98 -1.70
C ILE A 250 25.66 6.85 -1.39
N ILE A 251 24.52 6.22 -1.13
CA ILE A 251 23.31 6.89 -0.66
C ILE A 251 22.68 6.03 0.42
N ASP A 252 22.29 6.68 1.51
CA ASP A 252 21.50 6.09 2.57
C ASP A 252 20.17 6.84 2.71
N TYR A 253 19.08 6.13 2.40
CA TYR A 253 17.71 6.59 2.55
C TYR A 253 17.01 5.67 3.56
N PRO A 254 17.15 5.95 4.87
CA PRO A 254 16.67 5.09 5.92
C PRO A 254 15.15 5.10 6.02
N LEU A 255 14.59 4.11 6.72
CA LEU A 255 13.14 3.96 6.88
C LEU A 255 12.51 5.18 7.57
N GLY A 256 13.18 5.79 8.55
CA GLY A 256 12.76 7.04 9.19
C GLY A 256 12.50 8.17 8.20
N GLN A 257 13.36 8.32 7.19
CA GLN A 257 13.16 9.32 6.14
C GLN A 257 12.01 8.93 5.21
N ALA A 258 11.89 7.65 4.85
CA ALA A 258 10.77 7.15 4.06
C ALA A 258 9.40 7.40 4.72
N MET A 259 9.34 7.30 6.06
CA MET A 259 8.16 7.64 6.85
C MET A 259 7.91 9.16 6.84
N LYS A 260 8.94 9.99 7.07
CA LYS A 260 8.81 11.46 7.03
C LYS A 260 8.27 11.96 5.68
N ASP A 261 8.75 11.37 4.58
CA ASP A 261 8.38 11.77 3.23
C ASP A 261 7.05 11.14 2.77
N GLY A 262 6.39 10.36 3.62
CA GLY A 262 5.06 9.82 3.35
C GLY A 262 5.02 8.67 2.34
N PHE A 263 6.13 7.96 2.12
CA PHE A 263 6.20 6.87 1.13
C PHE A 263 5.81 5.50 1.67
N VAL A 264 5.59 5.40 2.98
CA VAL A 264 5.24 4.18 3.70
C VAL A 264 4.18 4.45 4.79
N LYS A 265 3.49 3.40 5.22
CA LYS A 265 2.61 3.40 6.40
C LYS A 265 3.40 3.75 7.67
N GLU A 266 2.68 4.19 8.69
CA GLU A 266 3.22 4.48 10.02
C GLU A 266 3.02 3.28 10.94
N PRO A 267 4.09 2.62 11.40
CA PRO A 267 3.98 1.54 12.36
C PRO A 267 3.60 2.07 13.76
N ALA A 268 2.61 1.42 14.37
CA ALA A 268 2.18 1.67 15.73
C ALA A 268 2.30 0.41 16.58
N VAL A 269 2.87 0.55 17.77
CA VAL A 269 2.93 -0.51 18.78
C VAL A 269 1.67 -0.45 19.61
N VAL A 270 0.99 -1.58 19.74
CA VAL A 270 -0.32 -1.68 20.35
C VAL A 270 -0.24 -2.46 21.65
N THR A 271 -0.79 -1.89 22.73
CA THR A 271 -0.95 -2.56 24.02
C THR A 271 -2.31 -2.22 24.67
N ARG A 272 -2.71 -2.92 25.74
CA ARG A 272 -3.90 -2.56 26.53
C ARG A 272 -3.56 -1.54 27.61
N LYS A 273 -4.52 -0.68 27.93
CA LYS A 273 -4.47 0.19 29.10
C LYS A 273 -4.30 -0.66 30.38
N ASN A 274 -3.35 -0.30 31.22
CA ASN A 274 -3.04 -1.00 32.49
C ASN A 274 -2.67 -2.49 32.34
N PHE A 275 -2.15 -2.93 31.18
CA PHE A 275 -1.67 -4.30 31.03
C PHE A 275 -0.50 -4.59 31.97
N ASN A 276 -0.64 -5.62 32.82
CA ASN A 276 0.43 -6.12 33.65
C ASN A 276 0.69 -7.61 33.33
N PRO A 277 1.85 -7.96 32.74
CA PRO A 277 2.18 -9.36 32.47
C PRO A 277 2.51 -10.16 33.75
N ALA A 278 2.72 -9.50 34.89
CA ALA A 278 3.11 -10.16 36.13
C ALA A 278 2.00 -11.12 36.61
N GLY A 279 2.34 -12.40 36.77
CA GLY A 279 1.42 -13.44 37.22
C GLY A 279 0.63 -14.15 36.11
N MET A 280 0.75 -13.71 34.85
CA MET A 280 0.15 -14.41 33.71
C MET A 280 1.09 -15.50 33.17
N SER A 281 0.53 -16.62 32.72
CA SER A 281 1.30 -17.62 31.97
C SER A 281 1.63 -17.11 30.57
N LEU A 282 2.74 -17.60 29.99
CA LEU A 282 3.12 -17.25 28.61
C LEU A 282 2.00 -17.55 27.61
N GLN A 283 1.30 -18.68 27.78
CA GLN A 283 0.18 -19.07 26.92
C GLN A 283 -1.01 -18.11 27.05
N ALA A 284 -1.30 -17.60 28.24
CA ALA A 284 -2.36 -16.62 28.45
C ALA A 284 -2.04 -15.29 27.76
N ILE A 285 -0.79 -14.84 27.83
CA ILE A 285 -0.31 -13.64 27.13
C ILE A 285 -0.37 -13.83 25.60
N GLU A 286 0.06 -14.99 25.10
CA GLU A 286 0.01 -15.33 23.66
C GLU A 286 -1.43 -15.34 23.15
N ARG A 287 -2.36 -15.96 23.90
CA ARG A 287 -3.79 -15.97 23.57
C ARG A 287 -4.37 -14.56 23.56
N LEU A 288 -4.04 -13.73 24.55
CA LEU A 288 -4.50 -12.36 24.64
C LEU A 288 -4.07 -11.53 23.44
N LYS A 289 -2.78 -11.59 23.08
CA LYS A 289 -2.23 -10.92 21.90
C LYS A 289 -2.94 -11.32 20.61
N LEU A 290 -3.23 -12.62 20.46
CA LEU A 290 -3.90 -13.14 19.28
C LEU A 290 -5.35 -12.65 19.20
N GLU A 291 -6.09 -12.72 20.29
CA GLU A 291 -7.48 -12.23 20.35
C GLU A 291 -7.57 -10.72 20.09
N ASP A 292 -6.67 -9.92 20.67
CA ASP A 292 -6.64 -8.48 20.44
C ASP A 292 -6.20 -8.10 19.03
N GLY A 293 -5.25 -8.86 18.46
CA GLY A 293 -4.90 -8.72 17.05
C GLY A 293 -6.11 -8.94 16.13
N VAL A 294 -6.93 -9.95 16.41
CA VAL A 294 -8.15 -10.23 15.63
C VAL A 294 -9.21 -9.14 15.83
N ARG A 295 -9.45 -8.65 17.05
CA ARG A 295 -10.38 -7.53 17.29
C ARG A 295 -9.96 -6.28 16.54
N LEU A 296 -8.67 -5.95 16.59
CA LEU A 296 -8.12 -4.81 15.85
C LEU A 296 -8.23 -5.00 14.33
N HIS A 297 -8.02 -6.21 13.84
CA HIS A 297 -8.22 -6.55 12.43
C HIS A 297 -9.69 -6.35 11.99
N GLU A 298 -10.67 -6.70 12.83
CA GLU A 298 -12.09 -6.45 12.54
C GLU A 298 -12.42 -4.95 12.47
N SER A 299 -11.89 -4.15 13.38
CA SER A 299 -12.02 -2.69 13.38
C SER A 299 -11.40 -2.06 12.12
N VAL A 300 -10.14 -2.41 11.81
CA VAL A 300 -9.43 -1.90 10.62
C VAL A 300 -10.16 -2.28 9.32
N LYS A 301 -10.75 -3.47 9.25
CA LYS A 301 -11.55 -3.89 8.09
C LYS A 301 -12.72 -2.95 7.83
N VAL A 302 -13.42 -2.53 8.88
CA VAL A 302 -14.53 -1.58 8.79
C VAL A 302 -14.03 -0.20 8.38
N GLU A 303 -12.96 0.29 9.01
CA GLU A 303 -12.37 1.61 8.70
C GLU A 303 -11.91 1.70 7.23
N LEU A 304 -11.25 0.66 6.72
CA LEU A 304 -10.79 0.59 5.33
C LEU A 304 -11.95 0.54 4.34
N GLU A 305 -13.00 -0.21 4.65
CA GLU A 305 -14.19 -0.30 3.80
C GLU A 305 -14.94 1.03 3.76
N THR A 306 -15.12 1.68 4.91
CA THR A 306 -15.76 3.00 5.00
C THR A 306 -14.98 4.03 4.19
N TYR A 307 -13.66 4.11 4.39
CA TYR A 307 -12.82 5.03 3.61
C TYR A 307 -12.89 4.75 2.10
N ALA A 308 -12.80 3.49 1.69
CA ALA A 308 -12.85 3.12 0.28
C ALA A 308 -14.17 3.57 -0.37
N ARG A 309 -15.30 3.41 0.33
CA ARG A 309 -16.62 3.83 -0.16
C ARG A 309 -16.79 5.35 -0.18
N GLU A 310 -16.31 6.06 0.84
CA GLU A 310 -16.41 7.53 0.91
C GLU A 310 -15.54 8.24 -0.13
N SER A 311 -14.40 7.63 -0.49
CA SER A 311 -13.42 8.21 -1.40
C SER A 311 -13.43 7.62 -2.82
N ASP A 312 -14.41 6.77 -3.14
CA ASP A 312 -14.52 6.04 -4.41
C ASP A 312 -13.23 5.28 -4.80
N ASN A 313 -12.52 4.77 -3.80
CA ASN A 313 -11.31 3.96 -3.97
C ASN A 313 -11.64 2.46 -3.94
N PRO A 314 -10.80 1.59 -4.54
CA PRO A 314 -10.97 0.14 -4.43
C PRO A 314 -10.95 -0.35 -2.98
N ILE A 315 -11.86 -1.26 -2.62
CA ILE A 315 -11.87 -1.84 -1.28
C ILE A 315 -10.56 -2.60 -1.02
N VAL A 316 -9.90 -2.22 0.06
CA VAL A 316 -8.69 -2.88 0.55
C VAL A 316 -9.09 -3.95 1.56
N LYS A 317 -8.83 -5.22 1.24
CA LYS A 317 -9.02 -6.33 2.19
C LYS A 317 -7.79 -6.47 3.08
N PRO A 318 -7.81 -6.08 4.37
CA PRO A 318 -6.68 -6.27 5.26
C PRO A 318 -6.48 -7.76 5.60
N PHE A 319 -5.30 -8.11 6.08
CA PHE A 319 -5.04 -9.39 6.73
C PHE A 319 -4.08 -9.24 7.92
N LEU A 320 -4.11 -10.25 8.80
CA LEU A 320 -3.32 -10.35 10.01
C LEU A 320 -2.18 -11.37 9.84
N LEU A 321 -0.97 -11.00 10.27
CA LEU A 321 0.21 -11.87 10.26
C LEU A 321 0.60 -12.29 11.70
N VAL A 322 0.58 -13.59 11.97
CA VAL A 322 1.03 -14.18 13.24
C VAL A 322 2.43 -14.76 13.07
N ILE A 323 3.38 -14.28 13.88
CA ILE A 323 4.77 -14.76 13.87
C ILE A 323 4.92 -15.84 14.94
N ALA A 324 4.92 -17.10 14.51
CA ALA A 324 5.08 -18.25 15.40
C ALA A 324 6.56 -18.51 15.76
N ARG A 325 6.78 -19.38 16.74
CA ARG A 325 8.12 -19.74 17.27
C ARG A 325 8.77 -20.79 16.37
N ASP A 326 8.03 -21.84 16.10
CA ASP A 326 8.39 -23.01 15.31
C ASP A 326 7.13 -23.61 14.66
N THR A 327 7.32 -24.64 13.83
CA THR A 327 6.24 -25.30 13.08
C THR A 327 5.23 -25.99 13.98
N THR A 328 5.66 -26.50 15.14
CA THR A 328 4.77 -27.13 16.13
C THR A 328 3.84 -26.09 16.76
N HIS A 329 4.41 -24.94 17.16
CA HIS A 329 3.63 -23.82 17.67
C HIS A 329 2.66 -23.27 16.62
N ALA A 330 3.09 -23.18 15.36
CA ALA A 330 2.22 -22.75 14.27
C ALA A 330 1.00 -23.67 14.09
N GLY A 331 1.20 -25.00 14.16
CA GLY A 331 0.11 -25.97 14.12
C GLY A 331 -0.86 -25.85 15.30
N GLN A 332 -0.36 -25.57 16.51
CA GLN A 332 -1.21 -25.33 17.69
C GLN A 332 -2.07 -24.07 17.53
N LEU A 333 -1.48 -22.99 17.01
CA LEU A 333 -2.20 -21.74 16.73
C LEU A 333 -3.26 -21.94 15.64
N LEU A 334 -2.94 -22.71 14.59
CA LEU A 334 -3.87 -23.07 13.54
C LEU A 334 -5.10 -23.80 14.12
N ALA A 335 -4.86 -24.84 14.93
CA ALA A 335 -5.95 -25.59 15.57
C ALA A 335 -6.80 -24.72 16.51
N LEU A 336 -6.17 -23.81 17.26
CA LEU A 336 -6.88 -22.85 18.11
C LEU A 336 -7.79 -21.94 17.28
N ILE A 337 -7.27 -21.32 16.22
CA ILE A 337 -8.04 -20.40 15.36
C ILE A 337 -9.17 -21.13 14.62
N GLN A 338 -8.98 -22.41 14.31
CA GLN A 338 -10.00 -23.26 13.69
C GLN A 338 -11.06 -23.81 14.65
N SER A 339 -10.83 -23.67 15.96
CA SER A 339 -11.75 -24.16 16.98
C SER A 339 -13.02 -23.29 17.07
N GLY A 340 -14.14 -23.89 17.51
CA GLY A 340 -15.37 -23.15 17.78
C GLY A 340 -15.27 -22.20 18.98
N GLU A 341 -14.29 -22.42 19.87
CA GLU A 341 -14.02 -21.54 21.01
C GLU A 341 -13.40 -20.19 20.57
N PHE A 342 -12.75 -20.15 19.40
CA PHE A 342 -12.12 -18.96 18.89
C PHE A 342 -13.11 -18.16 18.05
N PHE A 343 -13.66 -17.08 18.64
CA PHE A 343 -14.64 -16.19 18.00
C PHE A 343 -15.80 -16.94 17.33
N GLU A 344 -16.35 -17.95 18.00
CA GLU A 344 -17.51 -18.73 17.53
C GLU A 344 -17.25 -19.44 16.18
N GLY A 345 -15.98 -19.73 15.86
CA GLY A 345 -15.59 -20.41 14.62
C GLY A 345 -15.57 -19.54 13.36
N ARG A 346 -15.75 -18.20 13.47
CA ARG A 346 -15.77 -17.26 12.33
C ARG A 346 -14.50 -17.30 11.45
N TYR A 347 -13.37 -17.74 12.02
CA TYR A 347 -12.07 -17.77 11.36
C TYR A 347 -11.63 -19.17 10.90
N ARG A 348 -12.49 -20.17 11.02
CA ARG A 348 -12.15 -21.58 10.75
C ARG A 348 -11.54 -21.83 9.36
N ASP A 349 -12.13 -21.22 8.33
CA ASP A 349 -11.67 -21.37 6.95
C ASP A 349 -10.89 -20.15 6.44
N LYS A 350 -10.57 -19.21 7.35
CA LYS A 350 -9.91 -17.92 7.04
C LYS A 350 -8.46 -17.86 7.50
N VAL A 351 -7.85 -19.00 7.83
CA VAL A 351 -6.49 -19.07 8.35
C VAL A 351 -5.63 -20.00 7.50
N ILE A 352 -4.36 -19.62 7.31
CA ILE A 352 -3.34 -20.45 6.65
C ILE A 352 -2.06 -20.53 7.49
N GLN A 353 -1.41 -21.69 7.47
CA GLN A 353 -0.08 -21.90 8.01
C GLN A 353 0.94 -21.93 6.86
N VAL A 354 1.99 -21.13 6.99
CA VAL A 354 3.08 -20.96 6.01
C VAL A 354 4.43 -21.27 6.64
N ASP A 355 4.90 -22.47 6.41
CA ASP A 355 6.22 -22.93 6.84
C ASP A 355 6.72 -24.09 5.96
N SER A 356 7.93 -24.56 6.25
CA SER A 356 8.61 -25.59 5.47
C SER A 356 8.13 -27.02 5.75
N SER A 357 7.03 -27.21 6.49
CA SER A 357 6.52 -28.55 6.79
C SER A 357 5.70 -29.13 5.64
N LYS A 358 5.21 -28.31 4.71
CA LYS A 358 4.46 -28.73 3.52
C LYS A 358 5.40 -29.00 2.35
N THR A 359 5.08 -30.01 1.54
CA THR A 359 5.89 -30.39 0.37
C THR A 359 5.00 -30.81 -0.79
N GLY A 360 5.47 -30.62 -2.02
CA GLY A 360 4.76 -31.05 -3.22
C GLY A 360 3.49 -30.23 -3.48
N ALA A 361 2.38 -30.89 -3.82
CA ALA A 361 1.14 -30.21 -4.19
C ALA A 361 0.58 -29.29 -3.07
N GLU A 362 0.75 -29.66 -1.80
CA GLU A 362 0.29 -28.84 -0.66
C GLU A 362 1.09 -27.53 -0.51
N GLU A 363 2.36 -27.54 -0.91
CA GLU A 363 3.21 -26.34 -0.92
C GLU A 363 2.77 -25.40 -2.05
N GLU A 364 2.48 -25.92 -3.24
CA GLU A 364 1.99 -25.13 -4.37
C GLU A 364 0.64 -24.48 -4.07
N GLU A 365 -0.30 -25.22 -3.45
CA GLU A 365 -1.59 -24.68 -3.03
C GLU A 365 -1.42 -23.57 -1.97
N MET A 366 -0.57 -23.81 -0.97
CA MET A 366 -0.26 -22.82 0.07
C MET A 366 0.31 -21.54 -0.53
N ILE A 367 1.28 -21.66 -1.46
CA ILE A 367 1.86 -20.50 -2.16
C ILE A 367 0.79 -19.79 -3.00
N GLY A 368 -0.06 -20.52 -3.71
CA GLY A 368 -1.16 -19.97 -4.50
C GLY A 368 -2.13 -19.14 -3.66
N ARG A 369 -2.55 -19.65 -2.50
CA ARG A 369 -3.42 -18.93 -1.55
C ARG A 369 -2.71 -17.73 -0.93
N LEU A 370 -1.44 -17.87 -0.57
CA LEU A 370 -0.63 -16.79 -0.02
C LEU A 370 -0.46 -15.61 -0.99
N LEU A 371 -0.26 -15.90 -2.28
CA LEU A 371 -0.17 -14.87 -3.33
C LEU A 371 -1.51 -14.17 -3.54
N LYS A 372 -2.63 -14.85 -3.29
CA LYS A 372 -3.98 -14.32 -3.45
C LYS A 372 -4.57 -13.70 -2.18
N VAL A 373 -3.84 -13.66 -1.06
CA VAL A 373 -4.38 -13.24 0.25
C VAL A 373 -5.04 -11.85 0.23
N GLU A 374 -4.56 -10.96 -0.63
CA GLU A 374 -5.03 -9.57 -0.77
C GLU A 374 -6.29 -9.45 -1.62
N HIS A 375 -6.61 -10.49 -2.41
CA HIS A 375 -7.80 -10.52 -3.25
C HIS A 375 -9.05 -10.75 -2.39
N THR A 376 -10.13 -10.05 -2.74
CA THR A 376 -11.42 -10.14 -2.07
C THR A 376 -12.10 -11.50 -2.22
N GLU A 377 -11.75 -12.27 -3.26
CA GLU A 377 -12.27 -13.62 -3.53
C GLU A 377 -11.62 -14.71 -2.67
N GLU A 378 -10.41 -14.47 -2.16
CA GLU A 378 -9.72 -15.41 -1.28
C GLU A 378 -10.24 -15.25 0.15
N PRO A 379 -10.71 -16.30 0.85
CA PRO A 379 -11.27 -16.18 2.20
C PRO A 379 -10.22 -15.95 3.31
N THR A 380 -8.93 -16.20 3.04
CA THR A 380 -7.87 -16.08 4.05
C THR A 380 -7.75 -14.66 4.60
N GLU A 381 -7.83 -14.51 5.93
CA GLU A 381 -7.65 -13.26 6.66
C GLU A 381 -6.50 -13.34 7.69
N ILE A 382 -6.08 -14.54 8.10
CA ILE A 382 -5.00 -14.76 9.08
C ILE A 382 -3.91 -15.64 8.46
N VAL A 383 -2.67 -15.16 8.50
CA VAL A 383 -1.48 -15.90 8.03
C VAL A 383 -0.57 -16.18 9.21
N ILE A 384 -0.38 -17.47 9.54
CA ILE A 384 0.57 -17.91 10.55
C ILE A 384 1.85 -18.32 9.84
N HIS A 385 3.00 -17.78 10.26
CA HIS A 385 4.26 -18.11 9.59
C HIS A 385 5.41 -18.43 10.54
N VAL A 386 6.32 -19.27 10.04
CA VAL A 386 7.58 -19.64 10.71
C VAL A 386 8.73 -19.43 9.75
N ASN A 387 9.46 -18.32 9.92
CA ASN A 387 10.73 -18.03 9.23
C ASN A 387 10.76 -18.06 7.69
N MET A 388 9.69 -18.45 6.98
CA MET A 388 9.61 -18.46 5.52
C MET A 388 9.31 -17.08 4.92
N LEU A 389 8.36 -16.34 5.51
CA LEU A 389 7.93 -15.03 4.99
C LEU A 389 8.87 -13.86 5.34
N LYS A 390 10.10 -14.15 5.79
CA LYS A 390 11.09 -13.10 6.10
C LYS A 390 11.44 -12.31 4.83
N GLU A 391 11.45 -12.94 3.66
CA GLU A 391 11.90 -12.30 2.42
C GLU A 391 11.09 -12.70 1.17
N GLY A 392 10.96 -11.78 0.21
CA GLY A 392 10.34 -12.03 -1.10
C GLY A 392 8.81 -11.92 -1.19
N TRP A 393 8.06 -11.98 -0.09
CA TRP A 393 6.60 -11.81 -0.13
C TRP A 393 6.21 -10.32 -0.23
N ASP A 394 5.54 -9.93 -1.31
CA ASP A 394 5.25 -8.53 -1.64
C ASP A 394 3.75 -8.21 -1.50
N VAL A 395 3.37 -7.60 -0.38
CA VAL A 395 1.98 -7.32 0.03
C VAL A 395 1.82 -5.87 0.49
N THR A 396 0.67 -5.27 0.22
CA THR A 396 0.25 -3.92 0.62
C THR A 396 -0.80 -3.92 1.74
N ASN A 397 -1.55 -5.01 1.89
CA ASN A 397 -2.72 -5.11 2.73
C ASN A 397 -2.45 -5.76 4.09
N LEU A 398 -1.18 -5.89 4.49
CA LEU A 398 -0.82 -6.26 5.86
C LEU A 398 -1.09 -5.06 6.78
N TYR A 399 -1.97 -5.24 7.77
CA TYR A 399 -2.37 -4.19 8.72
C TYR A 399 -2.14 -4.55 10.19
N THR A 400 -2.02 -5.84 10.52
CA THR A 400 -1.82 -6.29 11.90
C THR A 400 -0.74 -7.36 11.96
N ILE A 401 0.26 -7.17 12.82
CA ILE A 401 1.33 -8.12 13.09
C ILE A 401 1.26 -8.53 14.57
N VAL A 402 1.19 -9.84 14.82
CA VAL A 402 1.16 -10.41 16.17
C VAL A 402 2.44 -11.23 16.39
N PRO A 403 3.50 -10.64 16.98
CA PRO A 403 4.70 -11.37 17.34
C PRO A 403 4.50 -12.26 18.58
N LEU A 404 4.52 -13.58 18.39
CA LEU A 404 4.44 -14.60 19.47
C LEU A 404 5.79 -15.27 19.76
N ARG A 405 6.89 -14.78 19.18
CA ARG A 405 8.24 -15.24 19.48
C ARG A 405 9.05 -14.18 20.20
N ALA A 406 9.98 -14.62 21.03
CA ALA A 406 11.01 -13.75 21.58
C ALA A 406 11.97 -13.31 20.45
N ALA A 407 11.71 -12.16 19.84
CA ALA A 407 12.62 -11.51 18.91
C ALA A 407 13.29 -10.30 19.60
N ASN A 408 14.49 -9.96 19.13
CA ASN A 408 15.10 -8.66 19.38
C ASN A 408 14.24 -7.58 18.69
N ALA A 409 13.86 -6.52 19.41
CA ALA A 409 12.99 -5.47 18.91
C ALA A 409 13.52 -4.88 17.58
N ARG A 410 14.83 -4.65 17.48
CA ARG A 410 15.46 -4.11 16.27
C ARG A 410 15.29 -5.03 15.04
N VAL A 411 15.52 -6.32 15.21
CA VAL A 411 15.39 -7.32 14.12
C VAL A 411 13.91 -7.50 13.72
N LEU A 412 13.00 -7.49 14.70
CA LEU A 412 11.57 -7.53 14.43
C LEU A 412 11.16 -6.31 13.58
N ILE A 413 11.63 -5.12 13.98
CA ILE A 413 11.28 -3.87 13.32
C ILE A 413 11.84 -3.78 11.90
N GLU A 414 13.13 -4.02 11.71
CA GLU A 414 13.79 -3.80 10.42
C GLU A 414 13.49 -4.93 9.40
N GLN A 415 13.43 -6.19 9.83
CA GLN A 415 13.27 -7.33 8.91
C GLN A 415 11.83 -7.83 8.76
N SER A 416 10.96 -7.63 9.76
CA SER A 416 9.61 -8.24 9.76
C SER A 416 8.50 -7.23 9.43
N ILE A 417 8.69 -5.95 9.75
CA ILE A 417 7.70 -4.88 9.50
C ILE A 417 7.82 -4.31 8.08
N GLY A 418 9.03 -4.25 7.50
CA GLY A 418 9.29 -3.53 6.24
C GLY A 418 8.38 -3.88 5.05
N ARG A 419 7.75 -5.06 5.05
CA ARG A 419 6.77 -5.50 4.05
C ARG A 419 5.38 -4.94 4.30
N GLY A 420 4.93 -4.88 5.54
CA GLY A 420 3.63 -4.30 5.92
C GLY A 420 3.56 -2.78 5.81
N LEU A 421 4.71 -2.12 5.63
CA LEU A 421 4.80 -0.66 5.54
C LEU A 421 4.37 -0.09 4.17
N ARG A 422 3.98 -0.92 3.21
CA ARG A 422 3.55 -0.42 1.91
C ARG A 422 2.16 0.19 1.99
N LEU A 423 1.98 1.31 1.28
CA LEU A 423 0.70 2.02 1.21
C LEU A 423 -0.25 1.30 0.24
N PRO A 424 -1.52 1.09 0.61
CA PRO A 424 -2.49 0.38 -0.23
C PRO A 424 -2.81 1.12 -1.54
N TYR A 425 -2.87 2.45 -1.48
CA TYR A 425 -3.23 3.31 -2.62
C TYR A 425 -2.01 3.99 -3.25
N GLY A 426 -0.80 3.54 -2.92
CA GLY A 426 0.47 4.09 -3.43
C GLY A 426 0.89 5.46 -2.87
N LYS A 427 -0.02 6.17 -2.19
CA LYS A 427 0.18 7.43 -1.46
C LYS A 427 -0.50 7.36 -0.09
N ARG A 428 -0.04 8.20 0.85
CA ARG A 428 -0.75 8.42 2.12
C ARG A 428 -2.08 9.10 1.87
N THR A 429 -3.07 8.68 2.64
CA THR A 429 -4.44 9.18 2.58
C THR A 429 -4.69 10.32 3.57
N GLY A 430 -3.86 10.43 4.61
CA GLY A 430 -4.07 11.34 5.73
C GLY A 430 -5.01 10.77 6.80
N VAL A 431 -5.61 9.60 6.55
CA VAL A 431 -6.46 8.89 7.51
C VAL A 431 -5.61 7.89 8.27
N THR A 432 -5.45 8.11 9.57
CA THR A 432 -4.58 7.29 10.44
C THR A 432 -4.87 5.80 10.33
N ALA A 433 -6.15 5.40 10.31
CA ALA A 433 -6.56 3.99 10.17
C ALA A 433 -6.01 3.33 8.90
N VAL A 434 -6.04 4.05 7.77
CA VAL A 434 -5.63 3.56 6.45
C VAL A 434 -4.10 3.56 6.31
N ASP A 435 -3.44 4.57 6.89
CA ASP A 435 -2.01 4.78 6.75
C ASP A 435 -1.19 4.09 7.86
N ARG A 436 -1.81 3.32 8.77
CA ARG A 436 -1.16 2.68 9.93
C ARG A 436 -0.93 1.18 9.76
N LEU A 437 0.18 0.70 10.32
CA LEU A 437 0.45 -0.73 10.52
C LEU A 437 0.50 -1.03 12.02
N ASN A 438 -0.30 -1.98 12.49
CA ASN A 438 -0.42 -2.30 13.91
C ASN A 438 0.47 -3.46 14.33
N ILE A 439 1.17 -3.33 15.45
CA ILE A 439 2.05 -4.38 16.02
C ILE A 439 1.61 -4.66 17.45
N VAL A 440 1.00 -5.82 17.69
CA VAL A 440 0.44 -6.17 19.00
C VAL A 440 1.51 -6.76 19.91
N ALA A 441 2.02 -5.95 20.83
CA ALA A 441 3.19 -6.31 21.63
C ALA A 441 3.03 -5.94 23.13
N HIS A 442 2.09 -6.60 23.81
CA HIS A 442 1.76 -6.33 25.23
C HIS A 442 2.94 -6.44 26.21
N ASP A 443 3.71 -7.52 26.13
CA ASP A 443 4.80 -7.87 27.06
C ASP A 443 6.10 -7.10 26.81
N LYS A 444 6.35 -6.71 25.55
CA LYS A 444 7.56 -6.01 25.11
C LYS A 444 7.32 -4.57 24.71
N PHE A 445 6.15 -4.01 25.05
CA PHE A 445 5.74 -2.66 24.67
C PHE A 445 6.84 -1.64 25.02
N GLN A 446 7.27 -1.61 26.27
CA GLN A 446 8.23 -0.62 26.75
C GLN A 446 9.62 -0.80 26.11
N GLU A 447 10.08 -2.03 25.87
CA GLU A 447 11.34 -2.31 25.20
C GLU A 447 11.33 -1.77 23.76
N ILE A 448 10.25 -2.04 23.02
CA ILE A 448 10.07 -1.62 21.63
C ILE A 448 9.98 -0.10 21.52
N VAL A 449 9.21 0.54 22.41
CA VAL A 449 9.08 2.00 22.48
C VAL A 449 10.41 2.66 22.83
N THR A 450 11.13 2.12 23.81
CA THR A 450 12.45 2.65 24.22
C THR A 450 13.47 2.52 23.10
N GLU A 451 13.51 1.38 22.40
CA GLU A 451 14.39 1.18 21.24
C GLU A 451 14.07 2.17 20.12
N ALA A 452 12.79 2.33 19.78
CA ALA A 452 12.34 3.24 18.73
C ALA A 452 12.60 4.72 19.05
N ASN A 453 12.58 5.10 20.33
CA ASN A 453 12.80 6.47 20.77
C ASN A 453 14.28 6.84 20.97
N ARG A 454 15.23 5.94 20.67
CA ARG A 454 16.66 6.29 20.76
C ARG A 454 17.02 7.37 19.72
N PRO A 455 17.88 8.35 20.05
CA PRO A 455 18.32 9.37 19.09
C PRO A 455 19.02 8.79 17.84
N GLU A 456 19.69 7.64 18.01
CA GLU A 456 20.37 6.87 16.96
C GLU A 456 19.42 5.86 16.27
N SER A 457 18.16 5.77 16.69
CA SER A 457 17.18 4.88 16.06
C SER A 457 16.81 5.42 14.68
N ALA A 458 16.92 4.56 13.67
CA ALA A 458 16.47 4.88 12.32
C ALA A 458 14.94 5.01 12.20
N ILE A 459 14.17 4.73 13.26
CA ILE A 459 12.72 4.51 13.23
C ILE A 459 12.07 5.08 14.49
N HIS A 460 11.14 6.03 14.35
CA HIS A 460 10.24 6.46 15.43
C HIS A 460 8.89 5.73 15.27
N LEU A 461 8.39 5.10 16.33
CA LEU A 461 7.13 4.35 16.34
C LEU A 461 6.04 5.14 17.07
N GLN A 462 4.79 5.04 16.59
CA GLN A 462 3.64 5.53 17.36
C GLN A 462 3.23 4.52 18.43
N THR A 463 2.68 5.02 19.54
CA THR A 463 2.10 4.20 20.61
C THR A 463 0.60 4.26 20.55
N LEU A 464 -0.05 3.10 20.51
CA LEU A 464 -1.50 2.97 20.61
C LEU A 464 -1.83 2.16 21.87
N VAL A 465 -2.61 2.78 22.76
CA VAL A 465 -3.13 2.11 23.96
C VAL A 465 -4.61 1.82 23.70
N LEU A 466 -4.97 0.55 23.71
CA LEU A 466 -6.34 0.09 23.53
C LEU A 466 -7.08 0.18 24.87
N ASP A 467 -8.29 0.75 24.81
CA ASP A 467 -9.29 0.55 25.86
C ASP A 467 -10.06 -0.75 25.61
N THR A 468 -10.34 -1.50 26.68
CA THR A 468 -11.04 -2.78 26.59
C THR A 468 -12.50 -2.62 26.16
N ASP A 469 -13.11 -1.48 26.49
CA ASP A 469 -14.50 -1.19 26.15
C ASP A 469 -14.66 -0.87 24.65
N ASP A 470 -13.66 -0.20 24.05
CA ASP A 470 -13.66 0.16 22.62
C ASP A 470 -13.54 -1.06 21.70
N LEU A 471 -12.70 -2.05 22.08
CA LEU A 471 -12.51 -3.29 21.32
C LEU A 471 -13.73 -4.23 21.35
N GLY A 472 -14.63 -4.06 22.31
CA GLY A 472 -15.84 -4.88 22.45
C GLY A 472 -16.99 -4.44 21.54
N GLN A 473 -16.92 -3.22 21.00
CA GLN A 473 -17.98 -2.66 20.16
C GLN A 473 -17.88 -3.19 18.73
N LYS A 474 -18.94 -3.86 18.27
CA LYS A 474 -19.05 -4.32 16.89
C LYS A 474 -19.38 -3.13 15.99
N THR A 475 -18.37 -2.57 15.33
CA THR A 475 -18.58 -1.56 14.28
C THR A 475 -18.99 -2.25 12.98
N ALA A 476 -19.90 -1.63 12.22
CA ALA A 476 -20.32 -2.11 10.91
C ALA A 476 -20.42 -0.94 9.93
N THR A 477 -20.04 -1.15 8.69
CA THR A 477 -20.23 -0.13 7.64
C THR A 477 -21.68 -0.15 7.22
N VAL A 478 -22.41 0.93 7.52
CA VAL A 478 -23.81 1.11 7.13
C VAL A 478 -23.87 1.85 5.81
N VAL A 479 -24.44 1.21 4.79
CA VAL A 479 -24.62 1.83 3.47
C VAL A 479 -26.09 2.21 3.33
N SER A 480 -26.32 3.51 3.16
CA SER A 480 -27.63 4.07 2.83
C SER A 480 -27.73 4.23 1.31
N GLN A 481 -28.78 3.68 0.71
CA GLN A 481 -29.12 3.88 -0.69
C GLN A 481 -30.48 4.58 -0.82
N PRO A 482 -30.72 5.33 -1.91
CA PRO A 482 -32.05 5.85 -2.20
C PRO A 482 -33.07 4.72 -2.27
N GLN A 483 -34.26 4.92 -1.69
CA GLN A 483 -35.35 3.92 -1.70
C GLN A 483 -35.72 3.48 -3.12
N LEU A 484 -35.60 4.38 -4.10
CA LEU A 484 -35.80 4.09 -5.51
C LEU A 484 -34.85 2.99 -5.99
N ALA A 485 -33.57 3.06 -5.63
CA ALA A 485 -32.60 2.04 -6.00
C ALA A 485 -32.93 0.67 -5.38
N THR A 486 -33.34 0.65 -4.10
CA THR A 486 -33.79 -0.57 -3.41
C THR A 486 -35.03 -1.18 -4.08
N LYS A 487 -36.03 -0.36 -4.44
CA LYS A 487 -37.27 -0.81 -5.12
C LYS A 487 -37.02 -1.36 -6.52
N LEU A 488 -36.04 -0.81 -7.25
CA LEU A 488 -35.62 -1.28 -8.57
C LEU A 488 -34.76 -2.56 -8.49
N GLY A 489 -34.43 -3.04 -7.28
CA GLY A 489 -33.59 -4.23 -7.10
C GLY A 489 -32.10 -3.97 -7.31
N LEU A 490 -31.67 -2.70 -7.34
CA LEU A 490 -30.26 -2.35 -7.47
C LEU A 490 -29.52 -2.74 -6.20
N LYS A 491 -28.49 -3.56 -6.34
CA LYS A 491 -27.57 -3.88 -5.25
C LYS A 491 -26.39 -2.90 -5.28
N PRO A 492 -25.79 -2.56 -4.12
CA PRO A 492 -24.51 -1.85 -4.11
C PRO A 492 -23.49 -2.60 -4.95
N ALA A 493 -22.67 -1.87 -5.72
CA ALA A 493 -21.68 -2.45 -6.63
C ALA A 493 -20.70 -3.42 -5.92
N GLN A 494 -20.47 -3.23 -4.62
CA GLN A 494 -19.65 -4.12 -3.79
C GLN A 494 -20.34 -4.36 -2.44
N LEU A 495 -20.82 -5.58 -2.23
CA LEU A 495 -21.28 -6.08 -0.92
C LEU A 495 -20.14 -6.89 -0.30
N THR A 496 -19.74 -6.55 0.92
CA THR A 496 -18.79 -7.34 1.71
C THR A 496 -19.52 -8.01 2.89
N SER A 497 -18.83 -8.89 3.62
CA SER A 497 -19.37 -9.51 4.84
C SER A 497 -19.67 -8.51 5.97
N SER A 498 -19.09 -7.31 5.94
CA SER A 498 -19.20 -6.27 6.97
C SER A 498 -20.23 -5.18 6.63
N THR A 499 -20.82 -5.24 5.43
CA THR A 499 -21.79 -4.25 4.97
C THR A 499 -23.18 -4.52 5.56
N THR A 500 -23.74 -3.54 6.24
CA THR A 500 -25.17 -3.53 6.59
C THR A 500 -25.90 -2.55 5.69
N MET A 501 -26.94 -3.01 5.00
CA MET A 501 -27.78 -2.13 4.19
C MET A 501 -28.86 -1.51 5.06
N ALA A 502 -28.89 -0.18 5.14
CA ALA A 502 -30.00 0.52 5.77
C ALA A 502 -31.24 0.40 4.86
N GLY A 503 -32.41 0.08 5.44
CA GLY A 503 -33.70 0.09 4.70
C GLY A 503 -34.11 -1.23 4.02
N GLN A 504 -33.60 -2.39 4.47
CA GLN A 504 -33.99 -3.72 3.95
C GLN A 504 -35.48 -4.09 4.12
N ASP A 505 -36.25 -3.30 4.87
CA ASP A 505 -37.69 -3.54 5.09
C ASP A 505 -38.57 -3.26 3.86
N THR A 506 -37.99 -2.79 2.74
CA THR A 506 -38.71 -2.52 1.49
C THR A 506 -38.46 -3.61 0.46
N ALA A 507 -39.50 -4.40 0.16
CA ALA A 507 -39.44 -5.43 -0.87
C ALA A 507 -39.25 -4.80 -2.28
N PRO A 508 -38.37 -5.37 -3.13
CA PRO A 508 -38.21 -4.90 -4.50
C PRO A 508 -39.50 -5.11 -5.30
N VAL A 509 -39.80 -4.15 -6.18
CA VAL A 509 -41.01 -4.17 -7.01
C VAL A 509 -40.91 -5.27 -8.09
N PHE A 510 -39.71 -5.49 -8.60
CA PHE A 510 -39.41 -6.57 -9.53
C PHE A 510 -38.85 -7.78 -8.77
N THR A 511 -39.51 -8.93 -8.90
CA THR A 511 -39.14 -10.16 -8.18
C THR A 511 -38.32 -11.13 -9.03
N ARG A 512 -38.42 -11.03 -10.36
CA ARG A 512 -37.64 -11.85 -11.30
C ARG A 512 -36.27 -11.19 -11.58
N PRO A 513 -35.16 -11.95 -11.59
CA PRO A 513 -33.82 -11.39 -11.87
C PRO A 513 -33.69 -10.68 -13.22
N GLU A 514 -34.36 -11.21 -14.25
CA GLU A 514 -34.38 -10.60 -15.59
C GLU A 514 -35.09 -9.24 -15.59
N GLU A 515 -36.21 -9.11 -14.87
CA GLU A 515 -36.93 -7.83 -14.74
C GLU A 515 -36.11 -6.80 -13.98
N GLN A 516 -35.38 -7.22 -12.92
CA GLN A 516 -34.47 -6.33 -12.18
C GLN A 516 -33.34 -5.79 -13.08
N LYS A 517 -32.80 -6.64 -13.96
CA LYS A 517 -31.75 -6.24 -14.91
C LYS A 517 -32.28 -5.26 -15.95
N VAL A 518 -33.48 -5.51 -16.49
CA VAL A 518 -34.16 -4.59 -17.42
C VAL A 518 -34.44 -3.25 -16.74
N ALA A 519 -34.94 -3.27 -15.49
CA ALA A 519 -35.19 -2.06 -14.71
C ALA A 519 -33.89 -1.27 -14.40
N GLN A 520 -32.78 -1.97 -14.15
CA GLN A 520 -31.47 -1.36 -13.96
C GLN A 520 -31.00 -0.61 -15.22
N ILE A 521 -31.06 -1.27 -16.38
CA ILE A 521 -30.69 -0.65 -17.66
C ILE A 521 -31.61 0.54 -17.96
N ALA A 522 -32.92 0.40 -17.73
CA ALA A 522 -33.88 1.48 -17.93
C ALA A 522 -33.56 2.70 -17.04
N TYR A 523 -33.22 2.48 -15.78
CA TYR A 523 -32.80 3.55 -14.86
C TYR A 523 -31.51 4.24 -15.31
N GLU A 524 -30.51 3.49 -15.79
CA GLU A 524 -29.28 4.07 -16.33
C GLU A 524 -29.53 4.92 -17.60
N VAL A 525 -30.45 4.48 -18.47
CA VAL A 525 -30.88 5.25 -19.64
C VAL A 525 -31.59 6.54 -19.22
N ILE A 526 -32.49 6.48 -18.23
CA ILE A 526 -33.18 7.65 -17.68
C ILE A 526 -32.15 8.66 -17.12
N ARG A 527 -31.16 8.20 -16.35
CA ARG A 527 -30.09 9.06 -15.83
C ARG A 527 -29.25 9.75 -16.92
N LYS A 528 -29.09 9.12 -18.10
CA LYS A 528 -28.43 9.77 -19.25
C LYS A 528 -29.29 10.90 -19.84
N LEU A 529 -30.63 10.77 -19.78
CA LEU A 529 -31.57 11.78 -20.26
C LEU A 529 -31.68 12.99 -19.31
N GLU A 530 -31.38 12.83 -18.02
CA GLU A 530 -31.34 13.94 -17.04
C GLU A 530 -30.42 15.09 -17.47
N ASN A 531 -29.33 14.79 -18.18
CA ASN A 531 -28.39 15.79 -18.67
C ASN A 531 -28.83 16.47 -19.99
N GLN A 532 -30.04 16.19 -20.47
CA GLN A 532 -30.57 16.70 -21.74
C GLN A 532 -31.86 17.52 -21.52
N PRO A 533 -31.75 18.77 -21.02
CA PRO A 533 -32.93 19.58 -20.67
C PRO A 533 -33.84 19.93 -21.87
N GLN A 534 -33.38 19.75 -23.11
CA GLN A 534 -34.17 19.95 -24.32
C GLN A 534 -35.15 18.78 -24.60
N THR A 535 -34.77 17.57 -24.18
CA THR A 535 -35.57 16.34 -24.39
C THR A 535 -36.33 15.96 -23.13
N LEU A 536 -35.74 16.17 -21.96
CA LEU A 536 -36.34 15.89 -20.65
C LEU A 536 -36.27 17.11 -19.71
N PRO A 537 -37.16 18.12 -19.86
CA PRO A 537 -37.16 19.31 -19.02
C PRO A 537 -37.56 19.05 -17.56
N THR A 538 -38.44 18.07 -17.31
CA THR A 538 -38.94 17.66 -15.99
C THR A 538 -39.13 16.14 -15.95
N VAL A 539 -39.13 15.51 -14.76
CA VAL A 539 -39.35 14.05 -14.67
C VAL A 539 -40.70 13.60 -15.22
N GLU A 540 -41.73 14.45 -15.19
CA GLU A 540 -43.05 14.14 -15.78
C GLU A 540 -43.00 13.87 -17.29
N TYR A 541 -41.98 14.37 -18.01
CA TYR A 541 -41.82 14.09 -19.44
C TYR A 541 -41.48 12.62 -19.72
N LEU A 542 -41.00 11.87 -18.71
CA LEU A 542 -40.77 10.43 -18.84
C LEU A 542 -42.07 9.66 -19.13
N LYS A 543 -43.24 10.21 -18.77
CA LYS A 543 -44.56 9.59 -19.05
C LYS A 543 -45.01 9.77 -20.50
N LYS A 544 -44.32 10.58 -21.32
CA LYS A 544 -44.70 10.78 -22.73
C LYS A 544 -44.43 9.51 -23.55
N PRO A 545 -45.37 9.08 -24.43
CA PRO A 545 -45.21 7.85 -25.21
C PRO A 545 -43.94 7.81 -26.06
N GLU A 546 -43.54 8.96 -26.62
CA GLU A 546 -42.34 9.10 -27.46
C GLU A 546 -41.06 8.84 -26.65
N ILE A 547 -41.00 9.31 -25.40
CA ILE A 547 -39.83 9.15 -24.52
C ILE A 547 -39.78 7.72 -23.99
N GLN A 548 -40.93 7.14 -23.60
CA GLN A 548 -40.98 5.74 -23.19
C GLN A 548 -40.56 4.80 -24.33
N ALA A 549 -41.03 5.03 -25.55
CA ALA A 549 -40.62 4.26 -26.72
C ALA A 549 -39.11 4.36 -26.98
N ALA A 550 -38.51 5.54 -26.78
CA ALA A 550 -37.08 5.73 -26.89
C ALA A 550 -36.30 4.98 -25.80
N ILE A 551 -36.79 4.98 -24.55
CA ILE A 551 -36.18 4.23 -23.45
C ILE A 551 -36.28 2.72 -23.70
N VAL A 552 -37.45 2.21 -24.09
CA VAL A 552 -37.65 0.79 -24.44
C VAL A 552 -36.66 0.36 -25.52
N LYS A 553 -36.55 1.13 -26.60
CA LYS A 553 -35.59 0.84 -27.67
C LYS A 553 -34.14 0.82 -27.18
N ALA A 554 -33.74 1.78 -26.35
CA ALA A 554 -32.39 1.83 -25.80
C ALA A 554 -32.09 0.67 -24.83
N VAL A 555 -33.10 0.21 -24.09
CA VAL A 555 -33.01 -0.96 -23.21
C VAL A 555 -32.90 -2.23 -24.04
N GLU A 556 -33.70 -2.40 -25.09
CA GLU A 556 -33.61 -3.55 -26.02
C GLU A 556 -32.23 -3.66 -26.68
N GLU A 557 -31.64 -2.53 -27.08
CA GLU A 557 -30.28 -2.48 -27.66
C GLU A 557 -29.19 -2.90 -26.66
N GLN A 558 -29.31 -2.53 -25.38
CA GLN A 558 -28.33 -2.84 -24.33
C GLN A 558 -28.56 -4.21 -23.65
N HIS A 559 -29.79 -4.71 -23.64
CA HIS A 559 -30.16 -5.99 -23.03
C HIS A 559 -29.81 -7.20 -23.92
N ARG A 560 -29.42 -6.99 -25.19
CA ARG A 560 -29.09 -8.08 -26.12
C ARG A 560 -28.03 -9.02 -25.52
N PRO A 561 -28.36 -10.31 -25.27
CA PRO A 561 -27.43 -11.23 -24.60
C PRO A 561 -26.22 -11.54 -25.49
N ALA A 562 -25.03 -11.62 -24.88
CA ALA A 562 -23.76 -11.97 -25.53
C ALA A 562 -23.63 -13.49 -25.83
N GLN A 563 -24.65 -14.29 -25.52
CA GLN A 563 -24.66 -15.73 -25.73
C GLN A 563 -26.01 -16.13 -26.34
N LEU A 564 -25.97 -16.86 -27.45
CA LEU A 564 -27.11 -17.60 -28.01
C LEU A 564 -27.50 -18.69 -27.00
N GLU A 565 -28.20 -18.32 -25.94
CA GLU A 565 -28.91 -19.29 -25.11
C GLU A 565 -30.03 -19.89 -25.96
N LEU A 566 -30.07 -21.23 -25.99
CA LEU A 566 -31.00 -22.05 -26.75
C LEU A 566 -32.44 -21.52 -26.60
N GLU A 567 -33.00 -21.05 -27.71
CA GLU A 567 -34.40 -20.62 -27.81
C GLU A 567 -35.33 -21.73 -27.28
N GLY A 568 -36.03 -21.47 -26.17
CA GLY A 568 -37.18 -22.29 -25.79
C GLY A 568 -37.45 -22.56 -24.31
N LEU A 569 -36.67 -22.05 -23.34
CA LEU A 569 -36.86 -22.41 -21.91
C LEU A 569 -36.97 -21.26 -20.89
N SER A 570 -37.00 -20.00 -21.32
CA SER A 570 -37.27 -18.86 -20.42
C SER A 570 -38.33 -17.91 -21.00
N GLU A 571 -39.34 -17.56 -20.20
CA GLU A 571 -40.29 -16.48 -20.53
C GLU A 571 -39.48 -15.18 -20.64
N GLN A 572 -39.46 -14.55 -21.82
CA GLN A 572 -38.85 -13.24 -21.98
C GLN A 572 -39.65 -12.21 -21.18
N PRO A 573 -38.99 -11.34 -20.39
CA PRO A 573 -39.68 -10.30 -19.63
C PRO A 573 -40.31 -9.29 -20.60
N ASP A 574 -41.49 -8.76 -20.24
CA ASP A 574 -42.12 -7.68 -20.97
C ASP A 574 -41.35 -6.37 -20.71
N ILE A 575 -40.39 -6.07 -21.59
CA ILE A 575 -39.51 -4.91 -21.47
C ILE A 575 -40.32 -3.61 -21.41
N ALA A 576 -41.40 -3.50 -22.18
CA ALA A 576 -42.23 -2.30 -22.20
C ALA A 576 -42.95 -2.10 -20.86
N ALA A 577 -43.51 -3.17 -20.28
CA ALA A 577 -44.14 -3.11 -18.97
C ALA A 577 -43.15 -2.76 -17.85
N VAL A 578 -41.95 -3.38 -17.85
CA VAL A 578 -40.89 -3.10 -16.86
C VAL A 578 -40.39 -1.65 -16.97
N VAL A 579 -40.21 -1.14 -18.19
CA VAL A 579 -39.82 0.26 -18.41
C VAL A 579 -40.89 1.22 -17.94
N ALA A 580 -42.17 0.97 -18.26
CA ALA A 580 -43.28 1.81 -17.81
C ALA A 580 -43.37 1.87 -16.27
N GLN A 581 -43.22 0.72 -15.61
CA GLN A 581 -43.23 0.63 -14.16
C GLN A 581 -42.00 1.30 -13.52
N THR A 582 -40.83 1.20 -14.16
CA THR A 582 -39.60 1.90 -13.74
C THR A 582 -39.77 3.42 -13.86
N VAL A 583 -40.34 3.91 -14.96
CA VAL A 583 -40.64 5.32 -15.17
C VAL A 583 -41.58 5.86 -14.10
N GLU A 584 -42.63 5.11 -13.76
CA GLU A 584 -43.57 5.50 -12.71
C GLU A 584 -42.87 5.61 -11.35
N LEU A 585 -42.03 4.62 -11.00
CA LEU A 585 -41.25 4.64 -9.76
C LEU A 585 -40.30 5.83 -9.70
N VAL A 586 -39.56 6.11 -10.78
CA VAL A 586 -38.67 7.28 -10.86
C VAL A 586 -39.49 8.55 -10.67
N THR A 587 -40.61 8.69 -11.38
CA THR A 587 -41.43 9.93 -11.29
C THR A 587 -41.97 10.15 -9.88
N GLN A 588 -42.41 9.09 -9.18
CA GLN A 588 -42.96 9.19 -7.83
C GLN A 588 -41.90 9.40 -6.73
N GLN A 589 -40.68 8.90 -6.93
CA GLN A 589 -39.63 8.89 -5.91
C GLN A 589 -38.55 9.95 -6.14
N THR A 590 -38.72 10.83 -7.12
CA THR A 590 -37.78 11.91 -7.44
C THR A 590 -38.47 13.26 -7.30
N ILE A 591 -37.75 14.26 -6.82
CA ILE A 591 -38.24 15.63 -6.68
C ILE A 591 -37.53 16.49 -7.73
N ASP A 592 -38.29 17.15 -8.59
CA ASP A 592 -37.75 18.14 -9.53
C ASP A 592 -37.19 19.34 -8.75
N ILE A 593 -35.88 19.57 -8.81
CA ILE A 593 -35.24 20.76 -8.25
C ILE A 593 -35.11 21.80 -9.38
N PRO A 594 -35.83 22.93 -9.33
CA PRO A 594 -35.74 23.94 -10.37
C PRO A 594 -34.35 24.58 -10.41
N ARG A 595 -33.72 24.54 -11.59
CA ARG A 595 -32.41 25.15 -11.79
C ARG A 595 -32.57 26.66 -12.02
N ILE A 596 -32.54 27.42 -10.93
CA ILE A 596 -32.60 28.89 -10.98
C ILE A 596 -31.25 29.43 -11.45
N LEU A 597 -31.17 29.85 -12.71
CA LEU A 597 -29.99 30.49 -13.27
C LEU A 597 -30.15 32.01 -13.14
N VAL A 598 -29.70 32.56 -12.01
CA VAL A 598 -29.68 34.01 -11.79
C VAL A 598 -28.51 34.59 -12.59
N VAL A 599 -28.80 35.37 -13.63
CA VAL A 599 -27.78 36.13 -14.37
C VAL A 599 -27.93 37.60 -13.95
N PRO A 600 -27.20 38.07 -12.93
CA PRO A 600 -27.38 39.42 -12.41
C PRO A 600 -26.86 40.46 -13.42
N LYS A 601 -27.71 41.46 -13.71
CA LYS A 601 -27.29 42.74 -14.28
C LYS A 601 -27.53 43.83 -13.23
N GLY A 602 -26.45 44.26 -12.57
CA GLY A 602 -26.43 45.29 -11.53
C GLY A 602 -25.74 44.83 -10.24
N GLU A 603 -25.26 45.79 -9.43
CA GLU A 603 -24.73 45.50 -8.09
C GLU A 603 -25.86 45.07 -7.16
N VAL A 604 -25.86 43.79 -6.79
CA VAL A 604 -26.76 43.20 -5.80
C VAL A 604 -26.10 43.34 -4.43
N LYS A 605 -26.78 44.02 -3.49
CA LYS A 605 -26.40 43.98 -2.06
C LYS A 605 -27.25 42.92 -1.36
N SER A 606 -26.60 41.91 -0.81
CA SER A 606 -27.20 40.84 -0.01
C SER A 606 -26.74 40.98 1.45
N GLY A 607 -27.64 40.72 2.41
CA GLY A 607 -27.33 40.76 3.83
C GLY A 607 -28.44 40.13 4.66
N PHE A 608 -28.20 39.98 5.96
CA PHE A 608 -29.13 39.36 6.90
C PHE A 608 -29.93 40.42 7.67
N LYS A 609 -31.20 40.11 8.02
CA LYS A 609 -31.99 40.90 8.97
C LYS A 609 -31.80 40.33 10.38
N PRO A 610 -31.98 41.11 11.47
CA PRO A 610 -31.95 40.59 12.83
C PRO A 610 -32.90 39.41 13.06
N PHE A 611 -32.41 38.37 13.74
CA PHE A 611 -33.17 37.16 14.06
C PHE A 611 -32.72 36.56 15.40
N LEU A 612 -33.55 35.66 15.95
CA LEU A 612 -33.27 34.96 17.20
C LEU A 612 -32.67 33.58 16.92
N LEU A 613 -31.62 33.22 17.66
CA LEU A 613 -30.99 31.91 17.61
C LEU A 613 -31.83 30.87 18.38
N ASN A 614 -31.98 29.68 17.80
CA ASN A 614 -32.41 28.51 18.55
C ASN A 614 -31.17 27.83 19.14
N LEU A 615 -31.02 27.90 20.47
CA LEU A 615 -29.84 27.43 21.19
C LEU A 615 -30.10 26.15 21.98
N ASP A 616 -31.25 25.50 21.81
CA ASP A 616 -31.65 24.32 22.61
C ASP A 616 -30.65 23.16 22.54
N SER A 617 -29.89 23.05 21.44
CA SER A 617 -28.86 22.02 21.24
C SER A 617 -27.46 22.40 21.76
N LEU A 618 -27.20 23.66 22.13
CA LEU A 618 -25.90 24.13 22.64
C LEU A 618 -25.84 24.00 24.18
N ARG A 619 -25.93 22.77 24.69
CA ARG A 619 -25.70 22.45 26.12
C ARG A 619 -24.38 21.71 26.32
N TYR A 620 -23.27 22.43 26.21
CA TYR A 620 -21.94 21.87 26.46
C TYR A 620 -21.62 21.92 27.96
N PRO A 621 -21.15 20.81 28.58
CA PRO A 621 -20.66 20.85 29.96
C PRO A 621 -19.30 21.56 30.03
N ALA A 622 -19.00 22.20 31.17
CA ALA A 622 -17.67 22.73 31.45
C ALA A 622 -16.63 21.59 31.38
N VAL A 623 -15.64 21.71 30.50
CA VAL A 623 -14.62 20.68 30.31
C VAL A 623 -13.63 20.76 31.46
N SER A 624 -13.58 19.73 32.30
CA SER A 624 -12.53 19.55 33.32
C SER A 624 -11.17 19.36 32.65
N ASP A 625 -10.20 20.19 33.02
CA ASP A 625 -8.82 20.14 32.53
C ASP A 625 -8.10 18.85 32.94
N GLU A 626 -7.67 18.07 31.94
CA GLU A 626 -6.29 17.59 31.74
C GLU A 626 -6.26 16.31 30.87
N LEU A 627 -5.75 16.43 29.64
CA LEU A 627 -5.29 15.29 28.84
C LEU A 627 -3.82 15.51 28.45
N TRP A 628 -2.98 14.56 28.87
CA TRP A 628 -1.55 14.57 28.60
C TRP A 628 -1.26 13.82 27.30
N ILE A 629 -0.84 14.54 26.24
CA ILE A 629 -0.37 13.92 24.99
C ILE A 629 1.11 14.25 24.81
N GLN A 630 1.95 13.23 24.96
CA GLN A 630 3.38 13.37 24.75
C GLN A 630 3.74 13.03 23.31
N HIS A 631 4.05 14.04 22.50
CA HIS A 631 4.58 13.86 21.15
C HIS A 631 6.08 13.51 21.21
N LEU A 632 6.38 12.22 21.15
CA LEU A 632 7.72 11.62 21.25
C LEU A 632 8.72 12.06 20.15
N ARG A 633 8.31 12.88 19.17
CA ARG A 633 9.14 13.30 18.02
C ARG A 633 9.96 14.58 18.28
N THR A 634 9.44 15.51 19.08
CA THR A 634 10.04 16.85 19.22
C THR A 634 10.52 17.16 20.65
N ASN A 635 10.27 16.26 21.60
CA ASN A 635 10.36 16.57 23.04
C ASN A 635 9.56 17.81 23.46
N GLN A 636 8.62 18.27 22.63
CA GLN A 636 7.61 19.21 23.08
C GLN A 636 6.62 18.43 23.93
N LEU A 637 6.55 18.81 25.20
CA LEU A 637 5.36 18.59 26.01
C LEU A 637 4.26 19.44 25.38
N GLU A 638 3.27 18.78 24.79
CA GLU A 638 2.01 19.45 24.52
C GLU A 638 1.09 19.12 25.70
N ILE A 639 1.04 20.07 26.62
CA ILE A 639 0.03 20.12 27.66
C ILE A 639 -1.21 20.64 26.94
N VAL A 640 -2.17 19.78 26.59
CA VAL A 640 -3.52 20.27 26.33
C VAL A 640 -4.20 20.41 27.67
N SER A 641 -3.78 21.45 28.41
CA SER A 641 -4.72 22.20 29.22
C SER A 641 -5.40 23.18 28.26
N LEU A 642 -6.67 23.50 28.48
CA LEU A 642 -7.18 24.80 28.05
C LEU A 642 -6.54 25.87 28.94
N GLY A 643 -5.21 25.95 28.88
CA GLY A 643 -4.41 26.87 29.68
C GLY A 643 -4.47 28.21 29.00
N ARG A 644 -5.43 29.03 29.42
CA ARG A 644 -5.45 30.52 29.39
C ARG A 644 -4.34 31.17 28.54
N GLY A 645 -4.38 30.90 27.25
CA GLY A 645 -3.42 31.40 26.26
C GLY A 645 -4.10 32.04 25.06
N GLY A 646 -5.43 32.00 25.01
CA GLY A 646 -6.22 32.89 24.17
C GLY A 646 -6.13 34.31 24.72
N ILE A 647 -6.26 35.28 23.83
CA ILE A 647 -6.42 36.69 24.20
C ILE A 647 -7.58 36.76 25.19
N GLU A 648 -7.36 37.35 26.38
CA GLU A 648 -8.46 37.71 27.27
C GLU A 648 -9.23 38.82 26.57
N GLU A 649 -10.33 38.44 25.91
CA GLU A 649 -11.17 39.41 25.25
C GLU A 649 -11.94 40.22 26.30
N ALA A 650 -12.11 41.51 26.04
CA ALA A 650 -12.76 42.40 27.00
C ALA A 650 -14.25 42.07 27.20
N ARG A 651 -14.87 41.38 26.23
CA ARG A 651 -16.25 40.91 26.29
C ARG A 651 -16.33 39.45 25.85
N LEU A 652 -17.25 38.70 26.44
CA LEU A 652 -17.43 37.28 26.10
C LEU A 652 -17.92 37.10 24.65
N GLU A 653 -18.66 38.08 24.14
CA GLU A 653 -19.14 38.12 22.76
C GLU A 653 -17.99 38.17 21.76
N ASP A 654 -16.87 38.80 22.12
CA ASP A 654 -15.68 38.94 21.26
C ASP A 654 -15.00 37.59 20.99
N TYR A 655 -15.13 36.60 21.88
CA TYR A 655 -14.65 35.23 21.61
C TYR A 655 -15.40 34.54 20.47
N VAL A 656 -16.70 34.80 20.38
CA VAL A 656 -17.55 34.27 19.31
C VAL A 656 -17.28 35.04 18.02
N VAL A 657 -17.23 36.37 18.11
CA VAL A 657 -17.05 37.24 16.96
C VAL A 657 -15.66 37.09 16.33
N SER A 658 -14.58 37.00 17.12
CA SER A 658 -13.23 36.76 16.62
C SER A 658 -13.12 35.48 15.79
N SER A 659 -13.78 34.41 16.23
CA SER A 659 -13.83 33.15 15.48
C SER A 659 -14.63 33.25 14.17
N LEU A 660 -15.59 34.18 14.10
CA LEU A 660 -16.37 34.43 12.88
C LEU A 660 -15.62 35.31 11.87
N VAL A 661 -14.66 36.12 12.32
CA VAL A 661 -13.80 36.95 11.44
C VAL A 661 -12.91 36.09 10.54
N ASP A 662 -12.58 34.86 10.94
CA ASP A 662 -11.80 33.91 10.14
C ASP A 662 -12.56 33.38 8.90
N PHE A 663 -13.86 33.67 8.77
CA PHE A 663 -14.68 33.28 7.61
C PHE A 663 -14.92 34.48 6.69
N ASP A 664 -14.41 34.38 5.46
CA ASP A 664 -14.51 35.43 4.41
C ASP A 664 -15.95 35.62 3.85
N ASP A 665 -16.94 34.92 4.40
CA ASP A 665 -18.32 34.88 3.87
C ASP A 665 -19.17 36.10 4.27
N ILE A 666 -18.73 36.92 5.23
CA ILE A 666 -19.52 38.04 5.79
C ILE A 666 -18.66 39.31 5.87
N SER A 667 -19.18 40.43 5.34
CA SER A 667 -18.58 41.76 5.55
C SER A 667 -18.76 42.18 7.01
N TYR A 668 -17.70 42.09 7.80
CA TYR A 668 -17.70 42.45 9.22
C TYR A 668 -18.02 43.93 9.44
N ASP A 669 -17.42 44.80 8.63
CA ASP A 669 -17.62 46.25 8.72
C ASP A 669 -19.07 46.66 8.46
N ASP A 670 -19.78 45.96 7.56
CA ASP A 670 -21.17 46.26 7.21
C ASP A 670 -22.19 45.59 8.15
N HIS A 671 -21.79 44.58 8.93
CA HIS A 671 -22.70 43.72 9.70
C HIS A 671 -22.34 43.53 11.19
N ALA A 672 -21.40 44.31 11.72
CA ALA A 672 -20.96 44.23 13.11
C ALA A 672 -22.12 44.22 14.13
N ASP A 673 -23.10 45.12 13.98
CA ASP A 673 -24.24 45.22 14.90
C ASP A 673 -25.04 43.92 15.00
N LEU A 674 -25.22 43.22 13.87
CA LEU A 674 -25.96 41.96 13.83
C LEU A 674 -25.13 40.81 14.43
N LEU A 675 -23.82 40.77 14.16
CA LEU A 675 -22.93 39.74 14.68
C LEU A 675 -22.83 39.81 16.20
N TYR A 676 -22.73 41.01 16.77
CA TYR A 676 -22.71 41.21 18.22
C TYR A 676 -24.05 40.90 18.89
N ASP A 677 -25.18 41.18 18.24
CA ASP A 677 -26.49 40.76 18.75
C ASP A 677 -26.60 39.23 18.86
N LEU A 678 -26.19 38.51 17.81
CA LEU A 678 -26.22 37.05 17.78
C LEU A 678 -25.21 36.41 18.74
N ALA A 679 -24.01 36.98 18.86
CA ALA A 679 -23.00 36.54 19.84
C ALA A 679 -23.51 36.74 21.27
N GLY A 680 -24.17 37.88 21.55
CA GLY A 680 -24.79 38.16 22.85
C GLY A 680 -25.87 37.15 23.22
N GLN A 681 -26.72 36.76 22.27
CA GLN A 681 -27.73 35.70 22.49
C GLN A 681 -27.07 34.37 22.91
N THR A 682 -25.94 34.02 22.30
CA THR A 682 -25.19 32.79 22.60
C THR A 682 -24.54 32.84 23.99
N VAL A 683 -23.88 33.96 24.32
CA VAL A 683 -23.26 34.16 25.65
C VAL A 683 -24.30 34.10 26.77
N GLN A 684 -25.46 34.75 26.58
CA GLN A 684 -26.55 34.71 27.57
C GLN A 684 -27.08 33.30 27.80
N HIS A 685 -27.13 32.47 26.75
CA HIS A 685 -27.54 31.08 26.87
C HIS A 685 -26.58 30.27 27.74
N PHE A 686 -25.26 30.40 27.51
CA PHE A 686 -24.25 29.72 28.31
C PHE A 686 -24.21 30.20 29.76
N LYS A 687 -24.29 31.52 30.00
CA LYS A 687 -24.46 32.08 31.36
C LYS A 687 -25.74 31.63 32.06
N GLY A 688 -26.71 31.07 31.32
CA GLY A 688 -27.92 30.49 31.90
C GLY A 688 -27.67 29.20 32.69
N TYR A 689 -26.55 28.51 32.44
CA TYR A 689 -26.25 27.23 33.09
C TYR A 689 -24.77 26.97 33.43
N LEU A 690 -23.85 27.85 33.02
CA LEU A 690 -22.42 27.88 33.37
C LEU A 690 -22.09 29.15 34.17
N SER A 691 -21.02 29.11 34.97
CA SER A 691 -20.53 30.31 35.66
C SER A 691 -19.80 31.23 34.67
N GLU A 692 -19.39 32.43 35.08
CA GLU A 692 -18.61 33.31 34.19
C GLU A 692 -17.16 32.82 34.00
N GLU A 693 -16.68 31.94 34.89
CA GLU A 693 -15.35 31.31 34.76
C GLU A 693 -15.38 29.98 33.98
N ASP A 694 -16.56 29.36 33.83
CA ASP A 694 -16.81 28.09 33.11
C ASP A 694 -17.33 28.35 31.69
#